data_AF-A0A0M0T5R7-F1
#
_entry.id   AF-A0A0M0T5R7-F1
#
_cell.length_a   1.000
_cell.length_b   1.000
_cell.length_c   1.000
_cell.angle_alpha   90.00
_cell.angle_beta   90.00
_cell.angle_gamma   90.00
#
_symmetry.space_group_name_H-M   'P 1'
#
loop_
_entity.id
_entity.type
_entity.pdbx_description
1 polymer ?
#
loop_
_entity_poly.entity_id
_entity_poly.type
_entity_poly.pdbx_seq_one_letter_code
_entity_poly.pdbx_strand_id
1 'polypeptide(L)'
;MKFKSKIKPYHAAAGGWGSLEATTRFVFDSKQALKNIVNLMRMNKPRGFDCPGCAWGDDNKSLFSFCENGAKAVTWEATRRYVDRQFFETHSVSQLYQQSDYFLEYQGRVVEPMSYNPQTDHYEPIRWDEAFALIANHIQAMDNPNQLELYTSGRASNEASWLYQLFGRVVGTNNFPDCSNMCHEASGSGMLASLGVGKGTVRLQDFDHADAIFIFGQNPGTNHPRMLHSLRHAAERGARIVTFNTLHERGLERFADPQKPLEVITPMAGEISHRYYQPKLGGDMAAVRGIVKALLATHNALLAESKSGIFDLAFIATYTHGVEAYLQEVVATEWSLIEEQSGLTEAQLREAAAIYQNAGRVICTWAMGITQHKHSLVTVREIVNLQLLFGQLGKSGAGLCPVRGHSNVQGNRTMGINEKPGKLFLDNMAAHFGFEPPRAHGHHVVEALSAMLRDEVKVLIALGGNLAAAAPDSPRTEAALRHCDLTVHISTKLNRSHLITGKKGALILPALGRTERDIQATGAQFVTVEDSFSMVHASEGVNKPLFDSQRSETAIIAGIANATVGNTTTINWSELAGDYNKIRDHIAATIPGFDDFNKKCEHAGGFYLGNAAAELRFATPSKKAEFSHAPLPKTRFPQIEGADVPFTLQTLRSHDQYNTTIYGLDDRYRGVYGQREVLFMNEEDIAQLGYQAGDLVDIETVWHDGIKRKVSGFKLVPYAIPRGNLAAYYPETNPLVPMDSVGDGTGTPTSKSVPVRLSLTELNGFEPQRIV
;
A
#
# COMPACT_ATOMS: atom_id res chain seq x y z
N MET A 1 4.17 5.80 -28.54
CA MET A 1 3.17 6.89 -28.65
C MET A 1 3.86 8.18 -28.26
N LYS A 2 3.79 9.26 -29.06
CA LYS A 2 4.23 10.58 -28.59
C LYS A 2 3.11 11.17 -27.73
N PHE A 3 3.28 11.15 -26.41
CA PHE A 3 2.37 11.84 -25.50
C PHE A 3 2.57 13.35 -25.67
N LYS A 4 1.48 14.12 -25.77
CA LYS A 4 1.55 15.59 -25.80
C LYS A 4 1.41 16.10 -24.37
N SER A 5 2.46 16.73 -23.85
CA SER A 5 2.46 17.29 -22.50
C SER A 5 1.59 18.55 -22.43
N LYS A 6 0.73 18.63 -21.40
CA LYS A 6 -0.08 19.83 -21.11
C LYS A 6 -0.54 19.84 -19.65
N ILE A 7 -0.78 21.03 -19.12
CA ILE A 7 -1.50 21.25 -17.86
C ILE A 7 -2.86 21.85 -18.22
N LYS A 8 -3.95 21.17 -17.87
CA LYS A 8 -5.32 21.61 -18.15
C LYS A 8 -6.25 21.22 -16.99
N PRO A 9 -6.92 22.16 -16.32
CA PRO A 9 -7.86 21.84 -15.25
C PRO A 9 -8.95 20.86 -15.69
N TYR A 10 -9.34 19.97 -14.77
CA TYR A 10 -10.46 19.06 -14.93
C TYR A 10 -11.58 19.42 -13.95
N HIS A 11 -12.78 19.63 -14.47
CA HIS A 11 -13.94 20.12 -13.71
C HIS A 11 -15.09 19.11 -13.61
N ALA A 12 -15.02 18.00 -14.34
CA ALA A 12 -16.04 16.95 -14.28
C ALA A 12 -15.85 16.04 -13.05
N ALA A 13 -16.88 15.27 -12.73
CA ALA A 13 -16.87 14.36 -11.59
C ALA A 13 -15.97 13.13 -11.82
N ALA A 14 -15.49 12.52 -10.73
CA ALA A 14 -14.89 11.20 -10.80
C ALA A 14 -15.94 10.15 -11.23
N GLY A 15 -15.52 9.08 -11.91
CA GLY A 15 -16.42 8.02 -12.39
C GLY A 15 -17.30 8.34 -13.62
N GLY A 16 -17.41 9.61 -14.04
CA GLY A 16 -18.24 10.01 -15.19
C GLY A 16 -17.68 9.65 -16.58
N TRP A 17 -18.16 10.28 -17.66
CA TRP A 17 -17.82 9.95 -19.06
C TRP A 17 -16.32 9.73 -19.34
N GLY A 18 -15.45 10.55 -18.74
CA GLY A 18 -14.00 10.40 -18.87
C GLY A 18 -13.50 9.03 -18.40
N SER A 19 -14.08 8.46 -17.34
CA SER A 19 -13.73 7.12 -16.84
C SER A 19 -14.08 6.01 -17.85
N LEU A 20 -15.21 6.15 -18.53
CA LEU A 20 -15.65 5.20 -19.56
C LEU A 20 -14.74 5.27 -20.80
N GLU A 21 -14.41 6.48 -21.25
CA GLU A 21 -13.47 6.70 -22.37
C GLU A 21 -12.10 6.09 -22.06
N ALA A 22 -11.55 6.35 -20.86
CA ALA A 22 -10.27 5.81 -20.44
C ALA A 22 -10.30 4.27 -20.37
N THR A 23 -11.32 3.68 -19.74
CA THR A 23 -11.48 2.22 -19.68
C THR A 23 -11.50 1.61 -21.08
N THR A 24 -12.27 2.22 -21.99
CA THR A 24 -12.40 1.77 -23.38
C THR A 24 -11.06 1.82 -24.11
N ARG A 25 -10.32 2.93 -23.99
CA ARG A 25 -8.97 3.10 -24.56
C ARG A 25 -8.03 1.98 -24.13
N PHE A 26 -7.94 1.71 -22.82
CA PHE A 26 -7.06 0.67 -22.29
C PHE A 26 -7.47 -0.76 -22.70
N VAL A 27 -8.77 -1.04 -22.80
CA VAL A 27 -9.26 -2.33 -23.30
C VAL A 27 -8.83 -2.55 -24.75
N PHE A 28 -8.91 -1.54 -25.62
CA PHE A 28 -8.46 -1.65 -27.01
C PHE A 28 -6.92 -1.75 -27.12
N ASP A 29 -6.18 -0.96 -26.35
CA ASP A 29 -4.70 -0.93 -26.39
C ASP A 29 -4.03 -2.24 -25.93
N SER A 30 -4.76 -3.06 -25.15
CA SER A 30 -4.32 -4.37 -24.68
C SER A 30 -4.07 -5.41 -25.79
N LYS A 31 -4.57 -5.16 -27.02
CA LYS A 31 -4.65 -6.11 -28.13
C LYS A 31 -5.48 -7.38 -27.85
N GLN A 32 -6.26 -7.43 -26.76
CA GLN A 32 -7.15 -8.54 -26.38
C GLN A 32 -8.56 -8.09 -25.95
N ALA A 33 -9.17 -7.13 -26.65
CA ALA A 33 -10.40 -6.45 -26.23
C ALA A 33 -11.55 -7.39 -25.81
N LEU A 34 -11.93 -8.38 -26.64
CA LEU A 34 -13.02 -9.31 -26.33
C LEU A 34 -12.76 -10.16 -25.07
N LYS A 35 -11.54 -10.69 -24.93
CA LYS A 35 -11.13 -11.49 -23.76
C LYS A 35 -11.13 -10.63 -22.49
N ASN A 36 -10.68 -9.38 -22.60
CA ASN A 36 -10.69 -8.44 -21.48
C ASN A 36 -12.10 -8.05 -21.04
N ILE A 37 -13.06 -7.91 -21.94
CA ILE A 37 -14.47 -7.73 -21.57
C ILE A 37 -14.98 -8.94 -20.76
N VAL A 38 -14.67 -10.17 -21.18
CA VAL A 38 -15.02 -11.38 -20.42
C VAL A 38 -14.35 -11.42 -19.05
N ASN A 39 -13.07 -11.05 -18.97
CA ASN A 39 -12.33 -10.97 -17.70
C ASN A 39 -12.98 -9.97 -16.74
N LEU A 40 -13.37 -8.79 -17.22
CA LEU A 40 -14.03 -7.77 -16.41
C LEU A 40 -15.36 -8.25 -15.83
N MET A 41 -16.13 -9.06 -16.58
CA MET A 41 -17.38 -9.67 -16.10
C MET A 41 -17.15 -10.77 -15.04
N ARG A 42 -15.96 -11.36 -14.99
CA ARG A 42 -15.56 -12.40 -14.03
C ARG A 42 -14.81 -11.84 -12.81
N MET A 43 -14.36 -10.60 -12.85
CA MET A 43 -13.58 -10.01 -11.77
C MET A 43 -14.45 -9.72 -10.54
N ASN A 44 -13.94 -10.03 -9.35
CA ASN A 44 -14.59 -9.77 -8.05
C ASN A 44 -15.97 -10.44 -7.94
N LYS A 45 -16.08 -11.67 -8.47
CA LYS A 45 -17.28 -12.51 -8.45
C LYS A 45 -16.98 -13.84 -7.75
N PRO A 46 -18.00 -14.49 -7.16
CA PRO A 46 -17.88 -15.89 -6.77
C PRO A 46 -17.40 -16.75 -7.94
N ARG A 47 -16.39 -17.59 -7.71
CA ARG A 47 -15.72 -18.42 -8.74
C ARG A 47 -15.11 -17.62 -9.90
N GLY A 48 -14.83 -16.35 -9.66
CA GLY A 48 -14.02 -15.49 -10.51
C GLY A 48 -12.68 -15.22 -9.85
N PHE A 49 -11.95 -14.23 -10.36
CA PHE A 49 -10.66 -13.81 -9.79
C PHE A 49 -10.80 -12.47 -9.08
N ASP A 50 -10.03 -12.29 -8.01
CA ASP A 50 -9.93 -11.03 -7.28
C ASP A 50 -9.08 -10.01 -8.05
N CYS A 51 -9.46 -8.73 -8.03
CA CYS A 51 -8.69 -7.68 -8.67
C CYS A 51 -7.27 -7.59 -8.11
N PRO A 52 -6.20 -7.73 -8.91
CA PRO A 52 -4.82 -7.66 -8.39
C PRO A 52 -4.42 -6.26 -7.89
N GLY A 53 -5.27 -5.26 -8.10
CA GLY A 53 -5.11 -3.89 -7.62
C GLY A 53 -5.32 -3.75 -6.12
N CYS A 54 -6.47 -3.21 -5.69
CA CYS A 54 -6.69 -2.74 -4.31
C CYS A 54 -7.36 -3.77 -3.38
N ALA A 55 -7.05 -3.74 -2.08
CA ALA A 55 -7.67 -4.57 -1.03
C ALA A 55 -9.03 -4.04 -0.53
N TRP A 56 -9.77 -3.31 -1.34
CA TRP A 56 -11.16 -2.95 -0.99
C TRP A 56 -12.02 -4.21 -1.11
N GLY A 57 -12.96 -4.44 -0.19
CA GLY A 57 -13.80 -5.64 -0.22
C GLY A 57 -14.85 -5.68 -1.33
N ASP A 58 -15.42 -6.87 -1.51
CA ASP A 58 -16.42 -7.16 -2.54
C ASP A 58 -17.84 -7.24 -1.93
N ASP A 59 -18.80 -6.54 -2.56
CA ASP A 59 -20.20 -6.56 -2.12
C ASP A 59 -20.96 -7.83 -2.55
N ASN A 60 -20.38 -8.64 -3.44
CA ASN A 60 -20.90 -9.88 -4.05
C ASN A 60 -22.33 -9.79 -4.63
N LYS A 61 -22.89 -8.59 -4.76
CA LYS A 61 -24.29 -8.35 -5.15
C LYS A 61 -24.41 -7.57 -6.46
N SER A 62 -23.43 -6.72 -6.78
CA SER A 62 -23.49 -5.92 -8.01
C SER A 62 -23.35 -6.80 -9.26
N LEU A 63 -23.88 -6.36 -10.41
CA LEU A 63 -23.61 -6.94 -11.72
C LEU A 63 -22.23 -6.50 -12.25
N PHE A 64 -21.78 -5.27 -11.95
CA PHE A 64 -20.48 -4.74 -12.34
C PHE A 64 -19.64 -4.43 -11.08
N SER A 65 -18.74 -5.33 -10.70
CA SER A 65 -17.96 -5.23 -9.45
C SER A 65 -16.54 -4.66 -9.66
N PHE A 66 -16.32 -3.87 -10.71
CA PHE A 66 -15.02 -3.31 -11.06
C PHE A 66 -15.01 -1.79 -11.19
N CYS A 67 -13.85 -1.18 -10.94
CA CYS A 67 -13.61 0.24 -11.14
C CYS A 67 -12.66 0.49 -12.32
N GLU A 68 -12.52 1.76 -12.75
CA GLU A 68 -11.62 2.17 -13.84
C GLU A 68 -10.20 1.61 -13.66
N ASN A 69 -9.62 1.77 -12.46
CA ASN A 69 -8.26 1.30 -12.18
C ASN A 69 -8.16 -0.22 -12.06
N GLY A 70 -9.23 -0.90 -11.63
CA GLY A 70 -9.30 -2.36 -11.71
C GLY A 70 -9.33 -2.85 -13.15
N ALA A 71 -10.05 -2.15 -14.02
CA ALA A 71 -10.08 -2.48 -15.45
C ALA A 71 -8.71 -2.27 -16.11
N LYS A 72 -8.01 -1.17 -15.80
CA LYS A 72 -6.61 -0.94 -16.22
C LYS A 72 -5.69 -2.05 -15.73
N ALA A 73 -5.79 -2.47 -14.48
CA ALA A 73 -4.95 -3.53 -13.93
C ALA A 73 -5.13 -4.85 -14.69
N VAL A 74 -6.39 -5.25 -14.95
CA VAL A 74 -6.69 -6.47 -15.70
C VAL A 74 -6.22 -6.37 -17.14
N THR A 75 -6.48 -5.27 -17.84
CA THR A 75 -6.06 -5.12 -19.25
C THR A 75 -4.54 -5.07 -19.38
N TRP A 76 -3.85 -4.53 -18.37
CA TRP A 76 -2.39 -4.49 -18.30
C TRP A 76 -1.77 -5.86 -18.05
N GLU A 77 -2.39 -6.71 -17.23
CA GLU A 77 -1.95 -8.10 -16.98
C GLU A 77 -2.32 -9.04 -18.14
N ALA A 78 -3.58 -9.02 -18.58
CA ALA A 78 -4.14 -9.86 -19.64
C ALA A 78 -3.87 -9.29 -21.05
N THR A 79 -2.67 -8.75 -21.25
CA THR A 79 -2.18 -8.24 -22.53
C THR A 79 -1.76 -9.39 -23.46
N ARG A 80 -1.68 -9.12 -24.77
CA ARG A 80 -1.10 -10.05 -25.77
C ARG A 80 0.39 -9.83 -26.01
N ARG A 81 0.96 -8.80 -25.38
CA ARG A 81 2.37 -8.46 -25.53
C ARG A 81 3.21 -9.26 -24.55
N TYR A 82 4.42 -9.57 -24.96
CA TYR A 82 5.35 -10.36 -24.18
C TYR A 82 6.78 -9.99 -24.54
N VAL A 83 7.70 -10.32 -23.63
CA VAL A 83 9.14 -10.30 -23.83
C VAL A 83 9.64 -11.74 -23.74
N ASP A 84 10.31 -12.18 -24.80
CA ASP A 84 10.89 -13.51 -24.99
C ASP A 84 12.41 -13.42 -25.16
N ARG A 85 13.06 -14.55 -25.45
CA ARG A 85 14.49 -14.59 -25.79
C ARG A 85 14.92 -13.53 -26.80
N GLN A 86 14.19 -13.35 -27.90
CA GLN A 86 14.56 -12.41 -28.97
C GLN A 86 14.57 -10.96 -28.47
N PHE A 87 13.61 -10.60 -27.59
CA PHE A 87 13.62 -9.29 -26.95
C PHE A 87 14.91 -9.06 -26.15
N PHE A 88 15.34 -10.04 -25.35
CA PHE A 88 16.54 -9.90 -24.53
C PHE A 88 17.84 -10.03 -25.32
N GLU A 89 17.88 -10.75 -26.44
CA GLU A 89 19.02 -10.76 -27.37
C GLU A 89 19.23 -9.38 -28.03
N THR A 90 18.14 -8.63 -28.26
CA THR A 90 18.20 -7.33 -28.94
C THR A 90 18.39 -6.14 -28.00
N HIS A 91 18.13 -6.31 -26.70
CA HIS A 91 18.23 -5.24 -25.71
C HIS A 91 19.14 -5.65 -24.56
N SER A 92 20.27 -4.96 -24.42
CA SER A 92 21.16 -5.15 -23.28
C SER A 92 20.51 -4.59 -22.01
N VAL A 93 20.92 -5.08 -20.84
CA VAL A 93 20.44 -4.56 -19.55
C VAL A 93 20.77 -3.08 -19.40
N SER A 94 21.96 -2.65 -19.81
CA SER A 94 22.34 -1.22 -19.81
C SER A 94 21.45 -0.36 -20.72
N GLN A 95 21.04 -0.88 -21.88
CA GLN A 95 20.12 -0.17 -22.78
C GLN A 95 18.72 -0.06 -22.18
N LEU A 96 18.20 -1.14 -21.60
CA LEU A 96 16.91 -1.15 -20.91
C LEU A 96 16.92 -0.21 -19.70
N TYR A 97 18.05 -0.07 -19.01
CA TYR A 97 18.19 0.81 -17.85
C TYR A 97 17.95 2.29 -18.20
N GLN A 98 18.19 2.71 -19.44
CA GLN A 98 17.91 4.08 -19.89
C GLN A 98 16.43 4.35 -20.20
N GLN A 99 15.62 3.30 -20.32
CA GLN A 99 14.20 3.40 -20.64
C GLN A 99 13.36 3.75 -19.42
N SER A 100 12.17 4.30 -19.62
CA SER A 100 11.25 4.61 -18.53
C SER A 100 10.58 3.37 -17.93
N ASP A 101 10.13 3.47 -16.67
CA ASP A 101 9.41 2.37 -16.02
C ASP A 101 8.11 2.03 -16.78
N TYR A 102 7.46 3.03 -17.39
CA TYR A 102 6.35 2.83 -18.30
C TYR A 102 6.75 1.96 -19.51
N PHE A 103 7.88 2.28 -20.17
CA PHE A 103 8.36 1.50 -21.32
C PHE A 103 8.62 0.04 -20.94
N LEU A 104 9.30 -0.20 -19.81
CA LEU A 104 9.66 -1.55 -19.36
C LEU A 104 8.43 -2.44 -19.20
N GLU A 105 7.42 -1.96 -18.47
CA GLU A 105 6.19 -2.72 -18.25
C GLU A 105 5.31 -2.84 -19.51
N TYR A 106 5.35 -1.83 -20.40
CA TYR A 106 4.56 -1.78 -21.62
C TYR A 106 4.95 -2.86 -22.65
N GLN A 107 6.17 -3.40 -22.55
CA GLN A 107 6.65 -4.49 -23.42
C GLN A 107 5.84 -5.79 -23.23
N GLY A 108 5.27 -6.02 -22.04
CA GLY A 108 4.34 -7.12 -21.79
C GLY A 108 4.83 -8.16 -20.78
N ARG A 109 4.29 -9.37 -20.88
CA ARG A 109 4.57 -10.49 -19.97
C ARG A 109 5.96 -11.09 -20.21
N VAL A 110 6.67 -11.46 -19.14
CA VAL A 110 7.86 -12.34 -19.26
C VAL A 110 7.36 -13.77 -19.41
N VAL A 111 7.92 -14.54 -20.35
CA VAL A 111 7.34 -15.83 -20.76
C VAL A 111 8.23 -17.04 -20.54
N GLU A 112 9.55 -16.88 -20.45
CA GLU A 112 10.50 -17.95 -20.12
C GLU A 112 11.49 -17.48 -19.03
N PRO A 113 12.05 -18.39 -18.21
CA PRO A 113 13.04 -18.01 -17.21
C PRO A 113 14.31 -17.46 -17.85
N MET A 114 14.84 -16.38 -17.28
CA MET A 114 16.02 -15.68 -17.80
C MET A 114 17.10 -15.58 -16.73
N SER A 115 18.36 -15.71 -17.14
CA SER A 115 19.57 -15.49 -16.33
C SER A 115 20.42 -14.39 -16.94
N TYR A 116 20.90 -13.45 -16.13
CA TYR A 116 21.79 -12.39 -16.59
C TYR A 116 23.19 -12.93 -16.86
N ASN A 117 23.73 -12.60 -18.03
CA ASN A 117 25.10 -12.88 -18.44
C ASN A 117 25.91 -11.55 -18.44
N PRO A 118 26.79 -11.34 -17.44
CA PRO A 118 27.55 -10.09 -17.34
C PRO A 118 28.62 -9.92 -18.43
N GLN A 119 29.04 -11.00 -19.11
CA GLN A 119 29.99 -10.91 -20.22
C GLN A 119 29.33 -10.34 -21.49
N THR A 120 28.04 -10.59 -21.68
CA THR A 120 27.29 -10.10 -22.84
C THR A 120 26.45 -8.85 -22.50
N ASP A 121 26.17 -8.57 -21.23
CA ASP A 121 25.20 -7.57 -20.76
C ASP A 121 23.76 -7.90 -21.19
N HIS A 122 23.43 -9.19 -21.36
CA HIS A 122 22.12 -9.65 -21.78
C HIS A 122 21.52 -10.66 -20.80
N TYR A 123 20.19 -10.74 -20.81
CA TYR A 123 19.47 -11.86 -20.20
C TYR A 123 19.38 -13.00 -21.21
N GLU A 124 19.79 -14.19 -20.81
CA GLU A 124 19.81 -15.41 -21.61
C GLU A 124 18.86 -16.45 -20.99
N PRO A 125 18.12 -17.24 -21.79
CA PRO A 125 17.18 -18.20 -21.23
C PRO A 125 17.88 -19.30 -20.43
N ILE A 126 17.26 -19.66 -19.31
CA ILE A 126 17.72 -20.73 -18.43
C ILE A 126 16.57 -21.70 -18.22
N ARG A 127 16.88 -23.00 -18.06
CA ARG A 127 15.85 -23.98 -17.76
C ARG A 127 15.43 -23.87 -16.29
N TRP A 128 14.19 -24.29 -15.98
CA TRP A 128 13.67 -24.23 -14.60
C TRP A 128 14.50 -25.03 -13.59
N ASP A 129 14.92 -26.24 -13.96
CA ASP A 129 15.78 -27.10 -13.14
C ASP A 129 17.15 -26.46 -12.87
N GLU A 130 17.76 -25.86 -13.89
CA GLU A 130 19.02 -25.12 -13.77
C GLU A 130 18.87 -23.86 -12.92
N ALA A 131 17.77 -23.11 -13.07
CA ALA A 131 17.48 -21.93 -12.27
C ALA A 131 17.31 -22.27 -10.78
N PHE A 132 16.56 -23.34 -10.47
CA PHE A 132 16.40 -23.80 -9.09
C PHE A 132 17.73 -24.28 -8.49
N ALA A 133 18.54 -25.02 -9.26
CA ALA A 133 19.87 -25.44 -8.83
C ALA A 133 20.81 -24.25 -8.56
N LEU A 134 20.79 -23.22 -9.42
CA LEU A 134 21.57 -22.00 -9.23
C LEU A 134 21.20 -21.31 -7.91
N ILE A 135 19.90 -21.14 -7.66
CA ILE A 135 19.40 -20.52 -6.42
C ILE A 135 19.83 -21.35 -5.20
N ALA A 136 19.63 -22.66 -5.24
CA ALA A 136 20.01 -23.56 -4.16
C ALA A 136 21.51 -23.49 -3.86
N ASN A 137 22.37 -23.51 -4.88
CA ASN A 137 23.82 -23.40 -4.72
C ASN A 137 24.23 -22.10 -4.02
N HIS A 138 23.60 -20.96 -4.38
CA HIS A 138 23.87 -19.68 -3.73
C HIS A 138 23.42 -19.65 -2.26
N ILE A 139 22.26 -20.22 -1.95
CA ILE A 139 21.76 -20.29 -0.56
C ILE A 139 22.61 -21.24 0.29
N GLN A 140 23.01 -22.39 -0.25
CA GLN A 140 23.86 -23.36 0.45
C GLN A 140 25.29 -22.85 0.67
N ALA A 141 25.75 -21.89 -0.13
CA ALA A 141 27.06 -21.25 0.02
C ALA A 141 27.07 -20.08 1.04
N MET A 142 25.92 -19.73 1.62
CA MET A 142 25.86 -18.68 2.66
C MET A 142 26.49 -19.16 3.97
N ASP A 143 27.13 -18.24 4.70
CA ASP A 143 27.74 -18.50 6.00
C ASP A 143 26.70 -18.70 7.11
N ASN A 144 25.52 -18.09 6.96
CA ASN A 144 24.40 -18.17 7.90
C ASN A 144 23.06 -17.82 7.19
N PRO A 145 21.91 -18.27 7.72
CA PRO A 145 20.63 -18.08 7.03
C PRO A 145 20.16 -16.62 6.93
N ASN A 146 20.67 -15.70 7.75
CA ASN A 146 20.30 -14.29 7.69
C ASN A 146 21.00 -13.52 6.56
N GLN A 147 21.83 -14.20 5.76
CA GLN A 147 22.32 -13.67 4.48
C GLN A 147 21.28 -13.79 3.34
N LEU A 148 20.10 -14.36 3.61
CA LEU A 148 18.96 -14.44 2.70
C LEU A 148 17.91 -13.38 3.07
N GLU A 149 17.42 -12.67 2.04
CA GLU A 149 16.27 -11.76 2.11
C GLU A 149 15.13 -12.27 1.23
N LEU A 150 13.94 -12.38 1.82
CA LEU A 150 12.74 -12.87 1.16
C LEU A 150 11.72 -11.72 1.03
N TYR A 151 11.96 -10.83 0.07
CA TYR A 151 11.08 -9.70 -0.18
C TYR A 151 9.75 -10.15 -0.77
N THR A 152 8.65 -9.58 -0.28
CA THR A 152 7.30 -9.91 -0.75
C THR A 152 6.52 -8.66 -1.14
N SER A 153 5.86 -8.71 -2.31
CA SER A 153 4.83 -7.73 -2.65
C SER A 153 3.47 -8.12 -2.07
N GLY A 154 2.67 -7.13 -1.68
CA GLY A 154 1.31 -7.32 -1.13
C GLY A 154 0.29 -7.90 -2.11
N ARG A 155 0.75 -8.37 -3.29
CA ARG A 155 -0.08 -9.08 -4.26
C ARG A 155 0.09 -10.59 -4.15
N ALA A 156 1.12 -11.15 -3.52
CA ALA A 156 1.23 -12.61 -3.40
C ALA A 156 -0.06 -13.22 -2.82
N SER A 157 -0.48 -14.38 -3.29
CA SER A 157 -1.63 -15.08 -2.72
C SER A 157 -1.35 -15.60 -1.30
N ASN A 158 -2.39 -16.03 -0.58
CA ASN A 158 -2.21 -16.63 0.74
C ASN A 158 -1.38 -17.91 0.68
N GLU A 159 -1.66 -18.79 -0.29
CA GLU A 159 -0.95 -20.06 -0.46
C GLU A 159 0.51 -19.85 -0.85
N ALA A 160 0.79 -18.92 -1.78
CA ALA A 160 2.15 -18.55 -2.14
C ALA A 160 2.89 -17.91 -0.95
N SER A 161 2.27 -16.97 -0.25
CA SER A 161 2.86 -16.32 0.93
C SER A 161 3.18 -17.30 2.05
N TRP A 162 2.27 -18.25 2.31
CA TRP A 162 2.47 -19.25 3.34
C TRP A 162 3.63 -20.20 2.98
N LEU A 163 3.72 -20.65 1.72
CA LEU A 163 4.86 -21.46 1.25
C LEU A 163 6.17 -20.68 1.35
N TYR A 164 6.14 -19.39 0.98
CA TYR A 164 7.31 -18.53 0.99
C TYR A 164 7.88 -18.34 2.40
N GLN A 165 7.00 -18.12 3.38
CA GLN A 165 7.45 -17.99 4.76
C GLN A 165 7.92 -19.32 5.36
N LEU A 166 7.27 -20.43 4.99
CA LEU A 166 7.68 -21.75 5.46
C LEU A 166 9.09 -22.04 4.95
N PHE A 167 9.34 -21.79 3.66
CA PHE A 167 10.67 -21.95 3.06
C PHE A 167 11.75 -21.16 3.82
N GLY A 168 11.54 -19.86 4.04
CA GLY A 168 12.52 -19.04 4.78
C GLY A 168 12.79 -19.52 6.20
N ARG A 169 11.75 -19.97 6.91
CA ARG A 169 11.89 -20.48 8.29
C ARG A 169 12.52 -21.87 8.36
N VAL A 170 12.34 -22.71 7.34
CA VAL A 170 13.06 -23.98 7.20
C VAL A 170 14.54 -23.73 6.89
N VAL A 171 14.87 -22.70 6.08
CA VAL A 171 16.25 -22.24 5.89
C VAL A 171 16.83 -21.67 7.20
N GLY A 172 15.99 -21.07 8.05
CA GLY A 172 16.36 -20.61 9.39
C GLY A 172 16.39 -19.09 9.55
N THR A 173 15.68 -18.33 8.71
CA THR A 173 15.61 -16.86 8.77
C THR A 173 14.19 -16.33 8.97
N ASN A 174 14.07 -15.15 9.60
CA ASN A 174 12.85 -14.35 9.67
C ASN A 174 12.93 -13.09 8.79
N ASN A 175 13.89 -13.01 7.87
CA ASN A 175 14.06 -11.87 6.96
C ASN A 175 12.98 -11.86 5.88
N PHE A 176 11.85 -11.23 6.22
CA PHE A 176 10.67 -11.09 5.37
C PHE A 176 10.32 -9.61 5.15
N PRO A 177 11.19 -8.82 4.51
CA PRO A 177 10.86 -7.44 4.17
C PRO A 177 9.62 -7.42 3.28
N ASP A 178 8.61 -6.65 3.67
CA ASP A 178 7.30 -6.64 3.00
C ASP A 178 6.89 -5.22 2.62
N CYS A 179 6.10 -5.10 1.56
CA CYS A 179 5.60 -3.82 1.09
C CYS A 179 4.79 -3.05 2.16
N SER A 180 4.20 -3.72 3.16
CA SER A 180 3.50 -3.06 4.26
C SER A 180 4.44 -2.33 5.22
N ASN A 181 5.71 -2.74 5.34
CA ASN A 181 6.73 -1.98 6.06
C ASN A 181 6.80 -0.55 5.52
N MET A 182 6.66 -0.38 4.20
CA MET A 182 6.70 0.90 3.51
C MET A 182 5.36 1.65 3.46
N CYS A 183 4.27 1.02 3.90
CA CYS A 183 2.93 1.58 3.77
C CYS A 183 2.22 1.69 5.10
N HIS A 184 1.89 0.57 5.72
CA HIS A 184 0.78 0.45 6.66
C HIS A 184 1.19 -0.10 8.02
N GLU A 185 2.50 -0.27 8.24
CA GLU A 185 3.10 -0.73 9.49
C GLU A 185 2.68 0.13 10.67
N ALA A 186 2.63 1.46 10.50
CA ALA A 186 2.14 2.39 11.52
C ALA A 186 0.69 2.11 11.95
N SER A 187 -0.19 1.73 11.00
CA SER A 187 -1.56 1.34 11.37
C SER A 187 -1.57 0.04 12.17
N GLY A 188 -0.78 -0.96 11.74
CA GLY A 188 -0.66 -2.25 12.43
C GLY A 188 -0.13 -2.08 13.85
N SER A 189 1.02 -1.44 13.99
CA SER A 189 1.70 -1.19 15.27
C SER A 189 0.88 -0.28 16.20
N GLY A 190 0.31 0.82 15.69
CA GLY A 190 -0.52 1.73 16.49
C GLY A 190 -1.80 1.05 17.02
N MET A 191 -2.52 0.33 16.15
CA MET A 191 -3.73 -0.38 16.55
C MET A 191 -3.43 -1.61 17.42
N LEU A 192 -2.33 -2.34 17.19
CA LEU A 192 -1.91 -3.43 18.08
C LEU A 192 -1.65 -2.90 19.49
N ALA A 193 -0.94 -1.78 19.60
CA ALA A 193 -0.65 -1.17 20.89
C ALA A 193 -1.89 -0.58 21.57
N SER A 194 -2.94 -0.20 20.85
CA SER A 194 -4.19 0.32 21.43
C SER A 194 -5.26 -0.75 21.65
N LEU A 195 -5.35 -1.76 20.81
CA LEU A 195 -6.49 -2.70 20.76
C LEU A 195 -6.07 -4.17 20.85
N GLY A 196 -4.78 -4.47 20.70
CA GLY A 196 -4.27 -5.83 20.56
C GLY A 196 -4.52 -6.46 19.19
N VAL A 197 -5.04 -5.69 18.22
CA VAL A 197 -5.34 -6.14 16.85
C VAL A 197 -4.86 -5.09 15.84
N GLY A 198 -4.04 -5.49 14.88
CA GLY A 198 -3.51 -4.61 13.82
C GLY A 198 -4.37 -4.53 12.54
N LYS A 199 -5.66 -4.84 12.62
CA LYS A 199 -6.61 -4.94 11.48
C LYS A 199 -7.80 -4.00 11.67
N GLY A 200 -8.44 -3.60 10.57
CA GLY A 200 -9.66 -2.78 10.61
C GLY A 200 -10.78 -3.46 11.40
N THR A 201 -11.54 -2.66 12.15
CA THR A 201 -12.60 -3.13 13.06
C THR A 201 -14.00 -3.02 12.45
N VAL A 202 -14.09 -2.51 11.22
CA VAL A 202 -15.34 -2.40 10.46
C VAL A 202 -15.44 -3.51 9.41
N ARG A 203 -16.66 -3.78 8.96
CA ARG A 203 -16.99 -4.55 7.75
C ARG A 203 -17.50 -3.61 6.66
N LEU A 204 -17.53 -4.09 5.42
CA LEU A 204 -18.04 -3.29 4.30
C LEU A 204 -19.49 -2.80 4.55
N GLN A 205 -20.34 -3.65 5.15
CA GLN A 205 -21.73 -3.30 5.46
C GLN A 205 -21.86 -2.18 6.51
N ASP A 206 -20.84 -1.90 7.31
CA ASP A 206 -20.92 -0.82 8.29
C ASP A 206 -21.02 0.56 7.61
N PHE A 207 -20.53 0.71 6.38
CA PHE A 207 -20.74 1.93 5.61
C PHE A 207 -22.24 2.20 5.33
N ASP A 208 -23.08 1.16 5.33
CA ASP A 208 -24.53 1.27 5.15
C ASP A 208 -25.26 1.74 6.42
N HIS A 209 -24.57 1.76 7.56
CA HIS A 209 -25.14 2.11 8.86
C HIS A 209 -24.51 3.35 9.49
N ALA A 210 -23.35 3.81 9.00
CA ALA A 210 -22.67 4.98 9.54
C ALA A 210 -23.53 6.26 9.45
N ASP A 211 -23.47 7.07 10.51
CA ASP A 211 -24.06 8.42 10.57
C ASP A 211 -23.02 9.49 10.20
N ALA A 212 -21.73 9.20 10.43
CA ALA A 212 -20.63 10.01 9.92
C ALA A 212 -19.41 9.16 9.54
N ILE A 213 -18.66 9.64 8.55
CA ILE A 213 -17.42 9.02 8.06
C ILE A 213 -16.33 10.09 8.01
N PHE A 214 -15.30 9.92 8.82
CA PHE A 214 -14.13 10.80 8.91
C PHE A 214 -12.98 10.19 8.12
N ILE A 215 -12.57 10.86 7.04
CA ILE A 215 -11.55 10.40 6.09
C ILE A 215 -10.26 11.18 6.31
N PHE A 216 -9.16 10.49 6.64
CA PHE A 216 -7.86 11.10 6.90
C PHE A 216 -6.79 10.65 5.91
N GLY A 217 -6.15 11.60 5.22
CA GLY A 217 -4.97 11.35 4.40
C GLY A 217 -5.16 10.29 3.32
N GLN A 218 -6.30 10.30 2.64
CA GLN A 218 -6.69 9.30 1.65
C GLN A 218 -7.24 9.94 0.37
N ASN A 219 -6.97 9.32 -0.78
CA ASN A 219 -7.59 9.63 -2.07
C ASN A 219 -8.28 8.37 -2.63
N PRO A 220 -9.54 8.09 -2.26
CA PRO A 220 -10.28 6.94 -2.79
C PRO A 220 -10.59 7.11 -4.28
N GLY A 221 -10.68 8.35 -4.79
CA GLY A 221 -10.85 8.69 -6.21
C GLY A 221 -9.93 7.91 -7.15
N THR A 222 -8.66 7.81 -6.74
CA THR A 222 -7.61 7.13 -7.50
C THR A 222 -7.25 5.78 -6.90
N ASN A 223 -7.11 5.68 -5.58
CA ASN A 223 -6.49 4.50 -4.96
C ASN A 223 -7.49 3.39 -4.61
N HIS A 224 -8.73 3.75 -4.32
CA HIS A 224 -9.80 2.82 -3.92
C HIS A 224 -11.15 3.23 -4.52
N PRO A 225 -11.31 3.32 -5.86
CA PRO A 225 -12.50 3.97 -6.43
C PRO A 225 -13.82 3.27 -6.10
N ARG A 226 -13.77 1.98 -5.73
CA ARG A 226 -14.93 1.24 -5.22
C ARG A 226 -15.48 1.82 -3.91
N MET A 227 -14.63 2.36 -3.04
CA MET A 227 -15.03 3.04 -1.81
C MET A 227 -15.97 4.22 -2.08
N LEU A 228 -15.84 4.88 -3.23
CA LEU A 228 -16.71 6.01 -3.59
C LEU A 228 -18.19 5.62 -3.67
N HIS A 229 -18.49 4.36 -4.01
CA HIS A 229 -19.88 3.87 -4.02
C HIS A 229 -20.42 3.77 -2.59
N SER A 230 -19.64 3.20 -1.66
CA SER A 230 -19.99 3.14 -0.23
C SER A 230 -20.15 4.53 0.38
N LEU A 231 -19.24 5.47 0.06
CA LEU A 231 -19.34 6.86 0.49
C LEU A 231 -20.58 7.55 -0.09
N ARG A 232 -20.86 7.33 -1.38
CA ARG A 232 -22.03 7.90 -2.05
C ARG A 232 -23.33 7.39 -1.42
N HIS A 233 -23.46 6.09 -1.20
CA HIS A 233 -24.64 5.51 -0.55
C HIS A 233 -24.81 6.02 0.89
N ALA A 234 -23.72 6.18 1.64
CA ALA A 234 -23.76 6.79 2.96
C ALA A 234 -24.27 8.25 2.90
N ALA A 235 -23.75 9.06 1.98
CA ALA A 235 -24.17 10.45 1.79
C ALA A 235 -25.64 10.56 1.33
N GLU A 236 -26.10 9.71 0.41
CA GLU A 236 -27.50 9.66 -0.05
C GLU A 236 -28.47 9.33 1.08
N ARG A 237 -28.05 8.54 2.07
CA ARG A 237 -28.80 8.24 3.30
C ARG A 237 -28.78 9.39 4.31
N GLY A 238 -27.91 10.38 4.14
CA GLY A 238 -27.75 11.53 5.02
C GLY A 238 -26.57 11.44 5.99
N ALA A 239 -25.68 10.44 5.84
CA ALA A 239 -24.47 10.35 6.66
C ALA A 239 -23.51 11.50 6.33
N ARG A 240 -22.89 12.11 7.35
CA ARG A 240 -21.94 13.23 7.18
C ARG A 240 -20.54 12.71 6.86
N ILE A 241 -19.98 13.11 5.73
CA ILE A 241 -18.62 12.77 5.31
C ILE A 241 -17.71 13.98 5.57
N VAL A 242 -16.69 13.79 6.42
CA VAL A 242 -15.73 14.82 6.80
C VAL A 242 -14.35 14.41 6.35
N THR A 243 -13.75 15.18 5.44
CA THR A 243 -12.45 14.85 4.85
C THR A 243 -11.35 15.74 5.40
N PHE A 244 -10.24 15.12 5.78
CA PHE A 244 -8.97 15.75 6.13
C PHE A 244 -7.91 15.28 5.13
N ASN A 245 -7.58 16.15 4.19
CA ASN A 245 -6.55 15.84 3.20
C ASN A 245 -5.89 17.11 2.66
N THR A 246 -4.58 17.06 2.47
CA THR A 246 -3.78 18.23 2.06
C THR A 246 -4.15 18.76 0.68
N LEU A 247 -4.58 17.89 -0.24
CA LEU A 247 -5.06 18.25 -1.57
C LEU A 247 -6.57 18.05 -1.66
N HIS A 248 -7.24 18.88 -2.46
CA HIS A 248 -8.63 18.67 -2.88
C HIS A 248 -8.72 17.57 -3.94
N GLU A 249 -9.14 16.38 -3.53
CA GLU A 249 -9.21 15.22 -4.41
C GLU A 249 -10.58 15.11 -5.08
N ARG A 250 -10.59 15.07 -6.42
CA ARG A 250 -11.85 15.09 -7.20
C ARG A 250 -12.86 14.04 -6.77
N GLY A 251 -12.44 12.81 -6.46
CA GLY A 251 -13.34 11.76 -6.01
C GLY A 251 -13.99 12.00 -4.65
N LEU A 252 -13.38 12.84 -3.80
CA LEU A 252 -13.93 13.22 -2.50
C LEU A 252 -14.79 14.49 -2.57
N GLU A 253 -14.71 15.25 -3.66
CA GLU A 253 -15.59 16.38 -3.93
C GLU A 253 -16.85 15.93 -4.67
N ARG A 254 -16.68 15.25 -5.81
CA ARG A 254 -17.76 14.90 -6.74
C ARG A 254 -17.56 13.53 -7.38
N PHE A 255 -18.59 12.70 -7.31
CA PHE A 255 -18.61 11.38 -7.93
C PHE A 255 -19.91 11.15 -8.71
N ALA A 256 -19.78 10.60 -9.91
CA ALA A 256 -20.88 10.09 -10.72
C ALA A 256 -20.79 8.57 -10.74
N ASP A 257 -21.87 7.87 -10.38
CA ASP A 257 -21.88 6.42 -10.39
C ASP A 257 -21.92 5.89 -11.84
N PRO A 258 -20.88 5.16 -12.31
CA PRO A 258 -20.87 4.59 -13.65
C PRO A 258 -22.02 3.61 -13.91
N GLN A 259 -22.60 3.03 -12.85
CA GLN A 259 -23.71 2.08 -12.91
C GLN A 259 -25.06 2.78 -13.14
N LYS A 260 -25.13 4.11 -13.05
CA LYS A 260 -26.34 4.92 -13.28
C LYS A 260 -26.16 5.75 -14.56
N PRO A 261 -26.67 5.30 -15.73
CA PRO A 261 -26.40 5.93 -17.02
C PRO A 261 -26.77 7.41 -17.10
N LEU A 262 -27.83 7.84 -16.39
CA LEU A 262 -28.21 9.25 -16.31
C LEU A 262 -27.13 10.10 -15.63
N GLU A 263 -26.48 9.63 -14.56
CA GLU A 263 -25.44 10.39 -13.85
C GLU A 263 -24.14 10.50 -14.65
N VAL A 264 -23.88 9.56 -15.57
CA VAL A 264 -22.72 9.57 -16.46
C VAL A 264 -22.85 10.63 -17.58
N ILE A 265 -24.09 10.91 -18.01
CA ILE A 265 -24.40 11.81 -19.15
C ILE A 265 -24.97 13.17 -18.72
N THR A 266 -25.25 13.38 -17.44
CA THR A 266 -25.79 14.64 -16.88
C THR A 266 -24.86 15.20 -15.78
N PRO A 267 -24.97 16.49 -15.41
CA PRO A 267 -24.20 17.07 -14.31
C PRO A 267 -24.71 16.64 -12.91
N MET A 268 -25.50 15.57 -12.79
CA MET A 268 -26.11 15.08 -11.54
C MET A 268 -25.13 14.37 -10.59
N ALA A 269 -23.82 14.61 -10.73
CA ALA A 269 -22.82 14.05 -9.83
C ALA A 269 -23.06 14.52 -8.39
N GLY A 270 -23.03 13.57 -7.47
CA GLY A 270 -23.23 13.82 -6.05
C GLY A 270 -22.05 14.52 -5.41
N GLU A 271 -22.33 15.50 -4.55
CA GLU A 271 -21.36 15.94 -3.54
C GLU A 271 -21.10 14.78 -2.56
N ILE A 272 -19.83 14.51 -2.28
CA ILE A 272 -19.40 13.44 -1.38
C ILE A 272 -19.05 14.01 0.00
N SER A 273 -17.98 14.80 0.08
CA SER A 273 -17.56 15.41 1.35
C SER A 273 -18.48 16.58 1.71
N HIS A 274 -19.07 16.52 2.89
CA HIS A 274 -19.88 17.61 3.44
C HIS A 274 -19.00 18.74 3.97
N ARG A 275 -17.81 18.37 4.45
CA ARG A 275 -16.73 19.26 4.88
C ARG A 275 -15.39 18.71 4.44
N TYR A 276 -14.51 19.64 4.05
CA TYR A 276 -13.17 19.34 3.58
C TYR A 276 -12.19 20.29 4.29
N TYR A 277 -11.23 19.72 5.01
CA TYR A 277 -10.18 20.45 5.71
C TYR A 277 -8.83 20.05 5.12
N GLN A 278 -7.96 21.03 4.92
CA GLN A 278 -6.61 20.83 4.38
C GLN A 278 -5.56 20.98 5.49
N PRO A 279 -5.32 19.95 6.32
CA PRO A 279 -4.27 20.02 7.31
C PRO A 279 -2.90 20.16 6.62
N LYS A 280 -1.92 20.72 7.32
CA LYS A 280 -0.53 20.65 6.85
C LYS A 280 0.01 19.22 6.99
N LEU A 281 1.01 18.86 6.19
CA LEU A 281 1.64 17.54 6.25
C LEU A 281 2.18 17.23 7.66
N GLY A 282 1.80 16.07 8.21
CA GLY A 282 2.12 15.67 9.58
C GLY A 282 1.31 16.37 10.67
N GLY A 283 0.31 17.20 10.31
CA GLY A 283 -0.53 17.95 11.24
C GLY A 283 -1.79 17.21 11.72
N ASP A 284 -2.03 15.99 11.25
CA ASP A 284 -3.28 15.24 11.52
C ASP A 284 -3.47 14.90 13.01
N MET A 285 -2.39 14.59 13.73
CA MET A 285 -2.46 14.37 15.19
C MET A 285 -2.96 15.63 15.90
N ALA A 286 -2.45 16.81 15.51
CA ALA A 286 -2.90 18.09 16.06
C ALA A 286 -4.37 18.38 15.70
N ALA A 287 -4.80 18.07 14.47
CA ALA A 287 -6.20 18.23 14.08
C ALA A 287 -7.13 17.36 14.94
N VAL A 288 -6.81 16.08 15.14
CA VAL A 288 -7.61 15.19 16.00
C VAL A 288 -7.54 15.63 17.47
N ARG A 289 -6.37 16.07 17.95
CA ARG A 289 -6.19 16.62 19.30
C ARG A 289 -7.08 17.84 19.53
N GLY A 290 -7.19 18.74 18.55
CA GLY A 290 -8.08 19.91 18.59
C GLY A 290 -9.56 19.53 18.59
N ILE A 291 -9.96 18.53 17.81
CA ILE A 291 -11.32 17.97 17.84
C ILE A 291 -11.62 17.45 19.25
N VAL A 292 -10.73 16.64 19.83
CA VAL A 292 -10.91 16.09 21.19
C VAL A 292 -10.92 17.19 22.24
N LYS A 293 -10.07 18.22 22.12
CA LYS A 293 -10.06 19.37 23.04
C LYS A 293 -11.39 20.14 23.01
N ALA A 294 -11.97 20.35 21.83
CA ALA A 294 -13.29 20.95 21.70
C ALA A 294 -14.39 20.09 22.32
N LEU A 295 -14.37 18.76 22.07
CA LEU A 295 -15.33 17.81 22.63
C LEU A 295 -15.22 17.73 24.16
N LEU A 296 -14.00 17.73 24.71
CA LEU A 296 -13.76 17.74 26.15
C LEU A 296 -14.29 19.01 26.81
N ALA A 297 -14.13 20.17 26.17
CA ALA A 297 -14.69 21.42 26.67
C ALA A 297 -16.23 21.33 26.75
N THR A 298 -16.89 20.80 25.72
CA THR A 298 -18.35 20.56 25.73
C THR A 298 -18.76 19.56 26.80
N HIS A 299 -18.01 18.47 26.95
CA HIS A 299 -18.24 17.44 27.98
C HIS A 299 -18.22 18.06 29.38
N ASN A 300 -17.18 18.81 29.70
CA ASN A 300 -17.01 19.44 31.01
C ASN A 300 -18.06 20.52 31.29
N ALA A 301 -18.45 21.30 30.27
CA ALA A 301 -19.51 22.29 30.42
C ALA A 301 -20.86 21.64 30.79
N LEU A 302 -21.22 20.53 30.14
CA LEU A 302 -22.45 19.79 30.47
C LEU A 302 -22.41 19.20 31.88
N LEU A 303 -21.28 18.62 32.29
CA LEU A 303 -21.11 18.10 33.64
C LEU A 303 -21.21 19.21 34.69
N ALA A 304 -20.64 20.39 34.44
CA ALA A 304 -20.74 21.54 35.32
C ALA A 304 -22.19 22.03 35.48
N GLU A 305 -23.04 21.84 34.47
CA GLU A 305 -24.48 22.10 34.50
C GLU A 305 -25.30 20.93 35.11
N SER A 306 -24.66 19.92 35.71
CA SER A 306 -25.31 18.71 36.22
C SER A 306 -26.10 17.92 35.16
N LYS A 307 -25.73 18.08 33.87
CA LYS A 307 -26.23 17.26 32.76
C LYS A 307 -25.28 16.10 32.50
N SER A 308 -25.75 15.10 31.76
CA SER A 308 -24.87 14.05 31.25
C SER A 308 -23.87 14.62 30.24
N GLY A 309 -22.58 14.30 30.43
CA GLY A 309 -21.55 14.62 29.44
C GLY A 309 -21.71 13.80 28.15
N ILE A 310 -20.95 14.17 27.11
CA ILE A 310 -21.05 13.54 25.77
C ILE A 310 -20.20 12.28 25.57
N PHE A 311 -19.29 11.96 26.49
CA PHE A 311 -18.42 10.79 26.36
C PHE A 311 -19.15 9.55 26.89
N ASP A 312 -18.84 8.39 26.31
CA ASP A 312 -19.40 7.12 26.75
C ASP A 312 -18.65 6.63 28.00
N LEU A 313 -19.00 7.19 29.16
CA LEU A 313 -18.34 6.89 30.43
C LEU A 313 -18.48 5.41 30.83
N ALA A 314 -19.56 4.74 30.43
CA ALA A 314 -19.77 3.32 30.71
C ALA A 314 -18.81 2.45 29.87
N PHE A 315 -18.68 2.74 28.58
CA PHE A 315 -17.70 2.10 27.71
C PHE A 315 -16.28 2.34 28.22
N ILE A 316 -15.94 3.60 28.51
CA ILE A 316 -14.60 3.99 28.99
C ILE A 316 -14.23 3.21 30.26
N ALA A 317 -15.08 3.21 31.28
CA ALA A 317 -14.81 2.51 32.53
C ALA A 317 -14.66 0.98 32.35
N THR A 318 -15.48 0.40 31.48
CA THR A 318 -15.52 -1.05 31.28
C THR A 318 -14.36 -1.54 30.42
N TYR A 319 -14.15 -0.92 29.26
CA TYR A 319 -13.34 -1.45 28.18
C TYR A 319 -12.03 -0.73 27.93
N THR A 320 -11.72 0.35 28.65
CA THR A 320 -10.51 1.16 28.38
C THR A 320 -9.60 1.32 29.59
N HIS A 321 -8.34 1.70 29.32
CA HIS A 321 -7.33 2.04 30.32
C HIS A 321 -6.58 3.31 29.88
N GLY A 322 -6.19 4.16 30.85
CA GLY A 322 -5.34 5.33 30.62
C GLY A 322 -6.03 6.61 30.13
N VAL A 323 -7.35 6.71 30.22
CA VAL A 323 -8.12 7.87 29.72
C VAL A 323 -7.77 9.17 30.45
N GLU A 324 -7.52 9.12 31.76
CA GLU A 324 -7.25 10.31 32.58
C GLU A 324 -5.95 10.99 32.15
N ALA A 325 -4.88 10.21 31.98
CA ALA A 325 -3.59 10.71 31.50
C ALA A 325 -3.72 11.33 30.10
N TYR A 326 -4.52 10.72 29.22
CA TYR A 326 -4.78 11.27 27.90
C TYR A 326 -5.54 12.62 27.97
N LEU A 327 -6.62 12.70 28.74
CA LEU A 327 -7.40 13.93 28.85
C LEU A 327 -6.60 15.07 29.52
N GLN A 328 -5.72 14.76 30.48
CA GLN A 328 -4.78 15.74 31.03
C GLN A 328 -3.85 16.32 29.96
N GLU A 329 -3.31 15.46 29.09
CA GLU A 329 -2.46 15.86 27.97
C GLU A 329 -3.25 16.70 26.94
N VAL A 330 -4.52 16.37 26.68
CA VAL A 330 -5.42 17.21 25.86
C VAL A 330 -5.63 18.60 26.47
N VAL A 331 -5.81 18.69 27.78
CA VAL A 331 -5.95 19.97 28.49
C VAL A 331 -4.65 20.79 28.38
N ALA A 332 -3.50 20.15 28.58
CA ALA A 332 -2.18 20.78 28.51
C ALA A 332 -1.76 21.24 27.10
N THR A 333 -2.35 20.68 26.05
CA THR A 333 -2.01 21.08 24.67
C THR A 333 -2.66 22.43 24.30
N GLU A 334 -1.88 23.49 24.16
CA GLU A 334 -2.39 24.84 23.80
C GLU A 334 -3.04 24.91 22.41
N TRP A 335 -4.09 25.73 22.25
CA TRP A 335 -4.76 25.93 20.96
C TRP A 335 -3.82 26.51 19.89
N SER A 336 -2.92 27.43 20.27
CA SER A 336 -1.94 28.01 19.35
C SER A 336 -1.05 26.95 18.71
N LEU A 337 -0.58 25.97 19.49
CA LEU A 337 0.20 24.84 18.99
C LEU A 337 -0.62 23.93 18.07
N ILE A 338 -1.89 23.69 18.42
CA ILE A 338 -2.83 22.91 17.61
C ILE A 338 -3.05 23.57 16.25
N GLU A 339 -3.32 24.87 16.21
CA GLU A 339 -3.55 25.62 14.97
C GLU A 339 -2.28 25.70 14.12
N GLU A 340 -1.12 25.94 14.74
CA GLU A 340 0.17 25.99 14.05
C GLU A 340 0.49 24.66 13.35
N GLN A 341 0.37 23.55 14.07
CA GLN A 341 0.71 22.24 13.55
C GLN A 341 -0.34 21.68 12.59
N SER A 342 -1.63 21.76 12.95
CA SER A 342 -2.68 21.29 12.04
C SER A 342 -2.76 22.15 10.78
N GLY A 343 -2.46 23.46 10.89
CA GLY A 343 -2.75 24.44 9.85
C GLY A 343 -4.24 24.75 9.69
N LEU A 344 -5.07 24.30 10.63
CA LEU A 344 -6.51 24.52 10.68
C LEU A 344 -6.83 25.48 11.81
N THR A 345 -7.89 26.28 11.66
CA THR A 345 -8.33 27.19 12.71
C THR A 345 -9.11 26.44 13.79
N GLU A 346 -9.13 27.00 15.01
CA GLU A 346 -9.96 26.48 16.10
C GLU A 346 -11.43 26.37 15.68
N ALA A 347 -11.94 27.32 14.89
CA ALA A 347 -13.32 27.29 14.38
C ALA A 347 -13.59 26.06 13.48
N GLN A 348 -12.65 25.73 12.58
CA GLN A 348 -12.77 24.54 11.73
C GLN A 348 -12.74 23.25 12.55
N LEU A 349 -11.86 23.19 13.56
CA LEU A 349 -11.74 22.02 14.45
C LEU A 349 -12.99 21.85 15.33
N ARG A 350 -13.58 22.94 15.80
CA ARG A 350 -14.86 22.94 16.52
C ARG A 350 -16.04 22.53 15.63
N GLU A 351 -16.04 22.91 14.35
CA GLU A 351 -17.04 22.44 13.39
C GLU A 351 -16.95 20.93 13.18
N ALA A 352 -15.74 20.39 12.98
CA ALA A 352 -15.52 18.96 12.87
C ALA A 352 -15.94 18.21 14.16
N ALA A 353 -15.62 18.76 15.33
CA ALA A 353 -16.07 18.25 16.62
C ALA A 353 -17.60 18.22 16.74
N ALA A 354 -18.29 19.29 16.31
CA ALA A 354 -19.74 19.34 16.32
C ALA A 354 -20.37 18.26 15.41
N ILE A 355 -19.79 18.00 14.24
CA ILE A 355 -20.24 16.90 13.37
C ILE A 355 -20.05 15.55 14.07
N TYR A 356 -18.87 15.33 14.67
CA TYR A 356 -18.56 14.08 15.36
C TYR A 356 -19.51 13.84 16.55
N GLN A 357 -19.74 14.85 17.39
CA GLN A 357 -20.62 14.78 18.55
C GLN A 357 -22.06 14.41 18.18
N ASN A 358 -22.55 14.89 17.04
CA ASN A 358 -23.94 14.67 16.60
C ASN A 358 -24.15 13.35 15.83
N ALA A 359 -23.12 12.51 15.70
CA ALA A 359 -23.19 11.24 14.98
C ALA A 359 -23.10 10.05 15.96
N GLY A 360 -24.14 9.21 15.99
CA GLY A 360 -24.20 8.04 16.87
C GLY A 360 -23.25 6.91 16.44
N ARG A 361 -23.06 6.75 15.13
CA ARG A 361 -22.20 5.74 14.50
C ARG A 361 -21.16 6.40 13.60
N VAL A 362 -19.90 6.34 14.00
CA VAL A 362 -18.80 7.02 13.31
C VAL A 362 -17.72 6.05 12.84
N ILE A 363 -17.41 6.10 11.54
CA ILE A 363 -16.26 5.41 10.96
C ILE A 363 -15.12 6.41 10.80
N CYS A 364 -13.94 6.08 11.31
CA CYS A 364 -12.69 6.78 10.98
C CYS A 364 -11.89 5.92 10.00
N THR A 365 -11.59 6.47 8.83
CA THR A 365 -10.86 5.79 7.75
C THR A 365 -9.60 6.57 7.39
N TRP A 366 -8.51 5.85 7.10
CA TRP A 366 -7.25 6.48 6.73
C TRP A 366 -6.37 5.62 5.82
N ALA A 367 -5.38 6.26 5.21
CA ALA A 367 -4.36 5.60 4.39
C ALA A 367 -2.97 6.25 4.58
N MET A 368 -2.22 6.42 3.48
CA MET A 368 -0.79 6.77 3.52
C MET A 368 -0.50 8.20 3.98
N GLY A 369 -1.47 9.10 3.87
CA GLY A 369 -1.32 10.45 4.41
C GLY A 369 -1.27 10.50 5.94
N ILE A 370 -1.49 9.37 6.62
CA ILE A 370 -1.25 9.22 8.07
C ILE A 370 0.00 8.39 8.35
N THR A 371 0.21 7.31 7.60
CA THR A 371 1.18 6.28 7.98
C THR A 371 2.62 6.54 7.53
N GLN A 372 2.83 7.38 6.50
CA GLN A 372 4.17 7.66 5.94
C GLN A 372 4.76 8.97 6.49
N HIS A 373 4.61 9.16 7.80
CA HIS A 373 5.14 10.29 8.57
C HIS A 373 5.96 9.78 9.76
N LYS A 374 6.87 10.63 10.27
CA LYS A 374 7.74 10.29 11.40
C LYS A 374 6.93 9.87 12.64
N HIS A 375 5.90 10.62 12.99
CA HIS A 375 5.09 10.41 14.20
C HIS A 375 3.80 9.63 13.94
N SER A 376 3.75 8.84 12.86
CA SER A 376 2.55 8.16 12.38
C SER A 376 1.93 7.17 13.39
N LEU A 377 2.74 6.46 14.18
CA LEU A 377 2.26 5.52 15.19
C LEU A 377 1.38 6.22 16.23
N VAL A 378 1.85 7.34 16.79
CA VAL A 378 1.10 8.11 17.79
C VAL A 378 -0.09 8.84 17.16
N THR A 379 0.01 9.28 15.90
CA THR A 379 -1.15 9.83 15.15
C THR A 379 -2.27 8.80 15.01
N VAL A 380 -1.95 7.54 14.66
CA VAL A 380 -2.93 6.46 14.60
C VAL A 380 -3.58 6.26 15.97
N ARG A 381 -2.79 6.24 17.04
CA ARG A 381 -3.32 6.10 18.41
C ARG A 381 -4.22 7.28 18.82
N GLU A 382 -3.94 8.49 18.36
CA GLU A 382 -4.81 9.67 18.59
C GLU A 382 -6.18 9.50 17.91
N ILE A 383 -6.23 8.98 16.68
CA ILE A 383 -7.49 8.62 16.00
C ILE A 383 -8.25 7.53 16.78
N VAL A 384 -7.52 6.54 17.31
CA VAL A 384 -8.12 5.49 18.15
C VAL A 384 -8.69 6.10 19.45
N ASN A 385 -7.96 6.99 20.12
CA ASN A 385 -8.42 7.67 21.33
C ASN A 385 -9.77 8.36 21.12
N LEU A 386 -9.94 9.10 20.01
CA LEU A 386 -11.21 9.74 19.66
C LEU A 386 -12.35 8.73 19.57
N GLN A 387 -12.13 7.59 18.89
CA GLN A 387 -13.14 6.52 18.80
C GLN A 387 -13.45 5.87 20.16
N LEU A 388 -12.45 5.71 21.04
CA LEU A 388 -12.64 5.13 22.38
C LEU A 388 -13.46 6.03 23.30
N LEU A 389 -13.31 7.36 23.22
CA LEU A 389 -14.09 8.32 24.03
C LEU A 389 -15.61 8.21 23.82
N PHE A 390 -16.03 7.72 22.65
CA PHE A 390 -17.44 7.61 22.25
C PHE A 390 -17.92 6.16 22.07
N GLY A 391 -17.14 5.18 22.56
CA GLY A 391 -17.51 3.77 22.46
C GLY A 391 -17.78 3.34 21.02
N GLN A 392 -16.94 3.75 20.08
CA GLN A 392 -17.18 3.55 18.64
C GLN A 392 -16.73 2.19 18.11
N LEU A 393 -16.36 1.27 19.00
CA LEU A 393 -16.00 -0.12 18.68
C LEU A 393 -17.13 -1.08 19.04
N GLY A 394 -17.21 -2.19 18.30
CA GLY A 394 -18.19 -3.26 18.55
C GLY A 394 -19.65 -2.88 18.28
N LYS A 395 -19.87 -1.85 17.46
CA LYS A 395 -21.20 -1.44 17.02
C LYS A 395 -21.25 -1.36 15.50
N SER A 396 -22.36 -1.78 14.92
CA SER A 396 -22.53 -1.67 13.47
C SER A 396 -22.59 -0.19 13.05
N GLY A 397 -21.94 0.12 11.94
CA GLY A 397 -21.83 1.48 11.42
C GLY A 397 -20.69 2.32 12.02
N ALA A 398 -19.84 1.75 12.87
CA ALA A 398 -18.75 2.49 13.48
C ALA A 398 -17.48 1.67 13.63
N GLY A 399 -16.35 2.39 13.74
CA GLY A 399 -15.06 1.79 14.03
C GLY A 399 -13.92 2.39 13.23
N LEU A 400 -12.85 1.61 13.12
CA LEU A 400 -11.58 2.02 12.52
C LEU A 400 -11.35 1.25 11.21
N CYS A 401 -11.11 2.00 10.13
CA CYS A 401 -10.92 1.47 8.78
C CYS A 401 -9.58 1.93 8.17
N PRO A 402 -8.44 1.32 8.53
CA PRO A 402 -7.20 1.50 7.78
C PRO A 402 -7.36 0.86 6.39
N VAL A 403 -7.56 1.67 5.35
CA VAL A 403 -7.81 1.16 3.99
C VAL A 403 -6.51 0.73 3.33
N ARG A 404 -6.32 -0.59 3.20
CA ARG A 404 -5.07 -1.18 2.74
C ARG A 404 -4.85 -1.01 1.23
N GLY A 405 -3.58 -0.89 0.84
CA GLY A 405 -3.17 -0.64 -0.55
C GLY A 405 -3.32 -1.84 -1.47
N HIS A 406 -2.40 -2.80 -1.39
CA HIS A 406 -2.38 -3.98 -2.27
C HIS A 406 -3.46 -4.99 -1.90
N SER A 407 -4.01 -5.64 -2.94
CA SER A 407 -5.09 -6.65 -2.88
C SER A 407 -4.97 -7.69 -1.77
N ASN A 408 -3.76 -8.16 -1.43
CA ASN A 408 -3.57 -9.20 -0.42
C ASN A 408 -2.55 -8.86 0.67
N VAL A 409 -2.22 -7.58 0.89
CA VAL A 409 -1.20 -7.22 1.89
C VAL A 409 -1.59 -7.68 3.30
N GLN A 410 -2.90 -7.73 3.59
CA GLN A 410 -3.40 -8.25 4.85
C GLN A 410 -3.23 -9.77 4.94
N GLY A 411 -3.56 -10.49 3.87
CA GLY A 411 -3.38 -11.94 3.77
C GLY A 411 -1.93 -12.35 3.90
N ASN A 412 -0.99 -11.66 3.26
CA ASN A 412 0.45 -11.90 3.41
C ASN A 412 0.88 -11.87 4.89
N ARG A 413 0.48 -10.84 5.64
CA ARG A 413 0.79 -10.72 7.08
C ARG A 413 0.12 -11.83 7.88
N THR A 414 -1.14 -12.17 7.59
CA THR A 414 -1.85 -13.29 8.22
C THR A 414 -1.13 -14.62 7.97
N MET A 415 -0.61 -14.83 6.76
CA MET A 415 0.09 -16.05 6.35
C MET A 415 1.54 -16.14 6.85
N GLY A 416 2.02 -15.17 7.63
CA GLY A 416 3.32 -15.23 8.30
C GLY A 416 4.46 -14.50 7.59
N ILE A 417 4.18 -13.67 6.57
CA ILE A 417 5.14 -12.70 6.02
C ILE A 417 5.35 -11.59 7.05
N ASN A 418 6.20 -11.85 8.02
CA ASN A 418 6.43 -10.98 9.16
C ASN A 418 7.84 -11.20 9.72
N GLU A 419 8.59 -10.11 9.81
CA GLU A 419 9.93 -10.05 10.36
C GLU A 419 9.95 -10.11 11.90
N LYS A 420 8.81 -9.83 12.54
CA LYS A 420 8.58 -9.95 13.98
C LYS A 420 7.41 -10.91 14.26
N PRO A 421 7.54 -12.20 13.90
CA PRO A 421 6.44 -13.17 14.04
C PRO A 421 6.10 -13.40 15.52
N GLY A 422 4.81 -13.60 15.81
CA GLY A 422 4.34 -13.85 17.17
C GLY A 422 4.76 -15.23 17.70
N LYS A 423 5.01 -15.31 19.02
CA LYS A 423 5.43 -16.55 19.69
C LYS A 423 4.52 -17.75 19.39
N LEU A 424 3.20 -17.55 19.50
CA LEU A 424 2.20 -18.60 19.28
C LEU A 424 2.29 -19.21 17.86
N PHE A 425 2.48 -18.37 16.85
CA PHE A 425 2.60 -18.83 15.47
C PHE A 425 3.83 -19.71 15.26
N LEU A 426 4.98 -19.28 15.79
CA LEU A 426 6.22 -20.06 15.70
C LEU A 426 6.14 -21.37 16.50
N ASP A 427 5.49 -21.38 17.67
CA ASP A 427 5.27 -22.59 18.46
C ASP A 427 4.37 -23.60 17.73
N ASN A 428 3.29 -23.13 17.10
CA ASN A 428 2.42 -23.98 16.29
C ASN A 428 3.16 -24.58 15.09
N MET A 429 3.99 -23.78 14.41
CA MET A 429 4.83 -24.30 13.32
C MET A 429 5.80 -25.37 13.81
N ALA A 430 6.47 -25.14 14.94
CA ALA A 430 7.42 -26.08 15.50
C ALA A 430 6.75 -27.42 15.83
N ALA A 431 5.60 -27.36 16.51
CA ALA A 431 4.82 -28.54 16.86
C ALA A 431 4.29 -29.30 15.62
N HIS A 432 3.84 -28.57 14.59
CA HIS A 432 3.24 -29.18 13.38
C HIS A 432 4.28 -29.81 12.45
N PHE A 433 5.43 -29.16 12.24
CA PHE A 433 6.42 -29.59 11.25
C PHE A 433 7.62 -30.34 11.85
N GLY A 434 7.87 -30.21 13.15
CA GLY A 434 8.98 -30.89 13.82
C GLY A 434 10.36 -30.25 13.58
N PHE A 435 10.42 -28.97 13.20
CA PHE A 435 11.65 -28.17 13.18
C PHE A 435 11.53 -26.99 14.14
N GLU A 436 12.64 -26.35 14.54
CA GLU A 436 12.60 -25.15 15.38
C GLU A 436 12.70 -23.89 14.53
N PRO A 437 11.63 -23.09 14.38
CA PRO A 437 11.71 -21.83 13.63
C PRO A 437 12.59 -20.80 14.34
N PRO A 438 13.28 -19.92 13.61
CA PRO A 438 14.07 -18.85 14.21
C PRO A 438 13.19 -17.95 15.09
N ARG A 439 13.70 -17.61 16.28
CA ARG A 439 12.99 -16.76 17.26
C ARG A 439 13.43 -15.30 17.24
N ALA A 440 14.63 -15.02 16.72
CA ALA A 440 15.10 -13.66 16.52
C ALA A 440 14.27 -12.95 15.45
N HIS A 441 14.09 -11.64 15.59
CA HIS A 441 13.47 -10.83 14.55
C HIS A 441 14.38 -10.78 13.31
N GLY A 442 13.77 -10.73 12.13
CA GLY A 442 14.48 -10.46 10.88
C GLY A 442 14.39 -8.98 10.50
N HIS A 443 14.82 -8.69 9.28
CA HIS A 443 14.83 -7.34 8.74
C HIS A 443 13.49 -6.91 8.13
N HIS A 444 13.08 -5.67 8.41
CA HIS A 444 12.10 -4.96 7.57
C HIS A 444 12.80 -4.32 6.34
N VAL A 445 12.03 -3.80 5.37
CA VAL A 445 12.58 -3.28 4.09
C VAL A 445 13.80 -2.35 4.24
N VAL A 446 13.74 -1.32 5.10
CA VAL A 446 14.86 -0.39 5.26
C VAL A 446 16.09 -1.08 5.89
N GLU A 447 15.91 -1.90 6.93
CA GLU A 447 17.00 -2.70 7.53
C GLU A 447 17.62 -3.65 6.52
N ALA A 448 16.82 -4.31 5.68
CA ALA A 448 17.29 -5.22 4.63
C ALA A 448 18.17 -4.47 3.61
N LEU A 449 17.74 -3.28 3.16
CA LEU A 449 18.53 -2.44 2.25
C LEU A 449 19.83 -1.98 2.91
N SER A 450 19.80 -1.59 4.20
CA SER A 450 21.00 -1.24 4.94
C SER A 450 21.95 -2.43 5.12
N ALA A 451 21.43 -3.63 5.38
CA ALA A 451 22.22 -4.86 5.51
C ALA A 451 22.86 -5.26 4.18
N MET A 452 22.13 -5.14 3.07
CA MET A 452 22.67 -5.32 1.72
C MET A 452 23.83 -4.34 1.44
N LEU A 453 23.69 -3.05 1.77
CA LEU A 453 24.76 -2.05 1.61
C LEU A 453 26.01 -2.35 2.46
N ARG A 454 25.86 -3.12 3.55
CA ARG A 454 26.97 -3.61 4.40
C ARG A 454 27.52 -4.97 3.96
N ASP A 455 27.09 -5.49 2.80
CA ASP A 455 27.44 -6.83 2.30
C ASP A 455 27.03 -7.99 3.23
N GLU A 456 26.09 -7.76 4.15
CA GLU A 456 25.58 -8.75 5.10
C GLU A 456 24.55 -9.70 4.44
N VAL A 457 23.93 -9.28 3.33
CA VAL A 457 22.99 -10.07 2.54
C VAL A 457 23.66 -10.55 1.26
N LYS A 458 23.57 -11.84 0.96
CA LYS A 458 24.12 -12.46 -0.26
C LYS A 458 23.05 -12.79 -1.29
N VAL A 459 21.86 -13.19 -0.86
CA VAL A 459 20.79 -13.63 -1.75
C VAL A 459 19.53 -12.83 -1.47
N LEU A 460 18.99 -12.21 -2.51
CA LEU A 460 17.64 -11.63 -2.49
C LEU A 460 16.72 -12.45 -3.38
N ILE A 461 15.62 -12.93 -2.82
CA ILE A 461 14.49 -13.44 -3.59
C ILE A 461 13.32 -12.47 -3.41
N ALA A 462 12.76 -12.00 -4.52
CA ALA A 462 11.65 -11.06 -4.55
C ALA A 462 10.41 -11.74 -5.16
N LEU A 463 9.40 -11.97 -4.33
CA LEU A 463 8.09 -12.46 -4.75
C LEU A 463 7.21 -11.28 -5.20
N GLY A 464 7.34 -10.96 -6.48
CA GLY A 464 6.73 -9.79 -7.11
C GLY A 464 7.32 -8.46 -6.64
N GLY A 465 6.67 -7.38 -7.06
CA GLY A 465 7.06 -6.02 -6.73
C GLY A 465 8.21 -5.47 -7.57
N ASN A 466 8.43 -4.17 -7.42
CA ASN A 466 9.52 -3.43 -8.06
C ASN A 466 10.28 -2.69 -6.97
N LEU A 467 11.03 -3.43 -6.15
CA LEU A 467 11.71 -2.90 -4.96
C LEU A 467 12.63 -1.71 -5.29
N ALA A 468 13.37 -1.79 -6.40
CA ALA A 468 14.26 -0.71 -6.87
C ALA A 468 13.54 0.63 -7.07
N ALA A 469 12.35 0.62 -7.66
CA ALA A 469 11.56 1.83 -7.84
C ALA A 469 10.71 2.17 -6.60
N ALA A 470 10.36 1.18 -5.78
CA ALA A 470 9.37 1.35 -4.73
C ALA A 470 9.92 1.86 -3.41
N ALA A 471 11.12 1.41 -3.03
CA ALA A 471 11.79 1.79 -1.81
C ALA A 471 12.28 3.25 -1.85
N PRO A 472 12.51 3.88 -0.68
CA PRO A 472 13.09 5.22 -0.59
C PRO A 472 14.52 5.23 -1.16
N ASP A 473 15.00 6.42 -1.51
CA ASP A 473 16.38 6.64 -1.94
C ASP A 473 16.78 5.71 -3.10
N SER A 474 16.09 5.84 -4.25
CA SER A 474 16.26 4.90 -5.36
C SER A 474 17.72 4.63 -5.74
N PRO A 475 18.64 5.62 -5.84
CA PRO A 475 20.05 5.33 -6.10
C PRO A 475 20.71 4.42 -5.06
N ARG A 476 20.46 4.65 -3.76
CA ARG A 476 20.99 3.78 -2.70
C ARG A 476 20.29 2.42 -2.65
N THR A 477 18.99 2.36 -2.91
CA THR A 477 18.27 1.09 -3.04
C THR A 477 18.86 0.28 -4.18
N GLU A 478 19.08 0.87 -5.35
CA GLU A 478 19.71 0.17 -6.46
C GLU A 478 21.14 -0.28 -6.11
N ALA A 479 21.92 0.55 -5.40
CA ALA A 479 23.23 0.14 -4.90
C ALA A 479 23.11 -1.09 -3.98
N ALA A 480 22.18 -1.08 -3.01
CA ALA A 480 21.91 -2.19 -2.09
C ALA A 480 21.67 -3.50 -2.85
N LEU A 481 20.79 -3.48 -3.85
CA LEU A 481 20.51 -4.67 -4.67
C LEU A 481 21.76 -5.18 -5.40
N ARG A 482 22.62 -4.29 -5.91
CA ARG A 482 23.90 -4.66 -6.55
C ARG A 482 24.94 -5.23 -5.58
N HIS A 483 24.77 -5.03 -4.26
CA HIS A 483 25.67 -5.65 -3.26
C HIS A 483 25.39 -7.15 -3.05
N CYS A 484 24.18 -7.63 -3.37
CA CYS A 484 23.86 -9.06 -3.31
C CYS A 484 24.71 -9.84 -4.33
N ASP A 485 25.02 -11.10 -4.02
CA ASP A 485 25.63 -12.02 -4.98
C ASP A 485 24.61 -12.48 -6.03
N LEU A 486 23.40 -12.81 -5.59
CA LEU A 486 22.29 -13.25 -6.44
C LEU A 486 21.02 -12.44 -6.16
N THR A 487 20.39 -11.93 -7.22
CA THR A 487 19.03 -11.37 -7.18
C THR A 487 18.07 -12.25 -7.98
N VAL A 488 16.93 -12.61 -7.39
CA VAL A 488 15.91 -13.45 -8.03
C VAL A 488 14.58 -12.71 -8.01
N HIS A 489 13.97 -12.53 -9.18
CA HIS A 489 12.71 -11.83 -9.32
C HIS A 489 11.62 -12.73 -9.89
N ILE A 490 10.68 -13.12 -9.04
CA ILE A 490 9.46 -13.83 -9.44
C ILE A 490 8.46 -12.78 -9.88
N SER A 491 8.15 -12.70 -11.18
CA SER A 491 7.42 -11.57 -11.73
C SER A 491 6.57 -11.93 -12.95
N THR A 492 5.57 -11.11 -13.24
CA THR A 492 4.71 -11.29 -14.42
C THR A 492 5.16 -10.44 -15.61
N LYS A 493 5.82 -9.30 -15.37
CA LYS A 493 6.25 -8.30 -16.37
C LYS A 493 7.59 -7.69 -16.00
N LEU A 494 8.33 -7.19 -16.98
CA LEU A 494 9.61 -6.51 -16.79
C LEU A 494 9.42 -5.23 -15.95
N ASN A 495 10.30 -4.98 -14.99
CA ASN A 495 10.31 -3.76 -14.19
C ASN A 495 11.75 -3.33 -13.84
N ARG A 496 11.90 -2.18 -13.17
CA ARG A 496 13.21 -1.59 -12.84
C ARG A 496 14.14 -2.54 -12.08
N SER A 497 13.60 -3.31 -11.13
CA SER A 497 14.41 -4.18 -10.29
C SER A 497 15.14 -5.25 -11.09
N HIS A 498 14.58 -5.71 -12.21
CA HIS A 498 15.21 -6.70 -13.08
C HIS A 498 16.47 -6.17 -13.77
N LEU A 499 16.68 -4.84 -13.78
CA LEU A 499 17.84 -4.21 -14.39
C LEU A 499 18.94 -3.93 -13.36
N ILE A 500 18.72 -4.31 -12.10
CA ILE A 500 19.65 -4.16 -10.99
C ILE A 500 20.12 -5.54 -10.59
N THR A 501 21.24 -5.96 -11.18
CA THR A 501 21.75 -7.33 -11.10
C THR A 501 22.64 -7.51 -9.88
N GLY A 502 22.63 -8.72 -9.29
CA GLY A 502 23.61 -9.12 -8.28
C GLY A 502 25.01 -9.31 -8.89
N LYS A 503 26.03 -9.35 -8.03
CA LYS A 503 27.45 -9.43 -8.44
C LYS A 503 27.78 -10.69 -9.26
N LYS A 504 27.14 -11.82 -8.92
CA LYS A 504 27.42 -13.14 -9.50
C LYS A 504 26.30 -13.64 -10.40
N GLY A 505 25.09 -13.15 -10.22
CA GLY A 505 23.96 -13.52 -11.08
C GLY A 505 22.69 -12.74 -10.79
N ALA A 506 21.77 -12.80 -11.75
CA ALA A 506 20.40 -12.32 -11.58
C ALA A 506 19.44 -13.22 -12.37
N LEU A 507 18.27 -13.51 -11.80
CA LEU A 507 17.24 -14.35 -12.42
C LEU A 507 15.91 -13.60 -12.52
N ILE A 508 15.22 -13.79 -13.65
CA ILE A 508 13.81 -13.43 -13.82
C ILE A 508 13.02 -14.72 -14.01
N LEU A 509 12.11 -15.00 -13.07
CA LEU A 509 11.27 -16.20 -13.07
C LEU A 509 9.81 -15.83 -13.41
N PRO A 510 9.29 -16.24 -14.58
CA PRO A 510 7.98 -15.79 -15.05
C PRO A 510 6.85 -16.51 -14.31
N ALA A 511 6.10 -15.73 -13.53
CA ALA A 511 4.92 -16.20 -12.81
C ALA A 511 3.64 -16.08 -13.66
N LEU A 512 2.68 -16.98 -13.38
CA LEU A 512 1.29 -16.80 -13.80
C LEU A 512 0.67 -15.56 -13.15
N GLY A 513 -0.15 -14.83 -13.90
CA GLY A 513 -0.96 -13.73 -13.42
C GLY A 513 -2.24 -14.23 -12.75
N ARG A 514 -2.89 -13.38 -11.95
CA ARG A 514 -4.11 -13.77 -11.22
C ARG A 514 -5.28 -14.13 -12.13
N THR A 515 -5.26 -13.61 -13.37
CA THR A 515 -6.27 -13.90 -14.38
C THR A 515 -6.10 -15.26 -15.06
N GLU A 516 -4.99 -15.97 -14.84
CA GLU A 516 -4.63 -17.22 -15.53
C GLU A 516 -4.94 -18.45 -14.66
N ARG A 517 -5.44 -19.52 -15.29
CA ARG A 517 -5.71 -20.81 -14.67
C ARG A 517 -4.38 -21.50 -14.37
N ASP A 518 -4.27 -22.08 -13.18
CA ASP A 518 -3.29 -23.10 -12.88
C ASP A 518 -3.97 -24.48 -12.89
N ILE A 519 -3.52 -25.38 -13.77
CA ILE A 519 -4.07 -26.73 -13.91
C ILE A 519 -3.00 -27.71 -13.46
N GLN A 520 -3.28 -28.40 -12.36
CA GLN A 520 -2.42 -29.44 -11.80
C GLN A 520 -3.05 -30.83 -12.01
N ALA A 521 -2.34 -31.89 -11.62
CA ALA A 521 -2.84 -33.26 -11.76
C ALA A 521 -4.15 -33.50 -11.00
N THR A 522 -4.37 -32.78 -9.90
CA THR A 522 -5.60 -32.81 -9.09
C THR A 522 -6.73 -31.96 -9.67
N GLY A 523 -6.49 -31.22 -10.77
CA GLY A 523 -7.45 -30.36 -11.44
C GLY A 523 -7.08 -28.87 -11.37
N ALA A 524 -8.05 -28.03 -11.69
CA ALA A 524 -7.89 -26.57 -11.61
C ALA A 524 -7.71 -26.13 -10.16
N GLN A 525 -6.62 -25.41 -9.89
CA GLN A 525 -6.32 -24.86 -8.58
C GLN A 525 -6.87 -23.44 -8.46
N PHE A 526 -7.08 -23.00 -7.22
CA PHE A 526 -7.40 -21.62 -6.90
C PHE A 526 -6.61 -21.17 -5.70
N VAL A 527 -6.37 -19.86 -5.63
CA VAL A 527 -5.70 -19.22 -4.51
C VAL A 527 -6.70 -18.44 -3.67
N THR A 528 -6.32 -18.04 -2.47
CA THR A 528 -7.12 -17.15 -1.62
C THR A 528 -6.41 -15.84 -1.34
N VAL A 529 -7.20 -14.81 -1.05
CA VAL A 529 -6.74 -13.49 -0.60
C VAL A 529 -7.55 -13.03 0.61
N GLU A 530 -7.04 -12.07 1.37
CA GLU A 530 -7.70 -11.39 2.48
C GLU A 530 -7.75 -9.88 2.24
N ASP A 531 -8.96 -9.32 2.26
CA ASP A 531 -9.20 -7.89 2.04
C ASP A 531 -9.05 -7.03 3.32
N SER A 532 -9.23 -5.71 3.20
CA SER A 532 -9.13 -4.77 4.33
C SER A 532 -10.16 -4.99 5.44
N PHE A 533 -11.22 -5.75 5.16
CA PHE A 533 -12.34 -6.04 6.07
C PHE A 533 -12.20 -7.43 6.72
N SER A 534 -11.05 -8.10 6.57
CA SER A 534 -10.78 -9.45 7.09
C SER A 534 -11.70 -10.52 6.49
N MET A 535 -12.17 -10.31 5.25
CA MET A 535 -12.80 -11.35 4.44
C MET A 535 -11.72 -12.13 3.69
N VAL A 536 -11.74 -13.45 3.83
CA VAL A 536 -10.89 -14.37 3.09
C VAL A 536 -11.74 -15.03 2.00
N HIS A 537 -11.36 -14.88 0.74
CA HIS A 537 -12.10 -15.42 -0.40
C HIS A 537 -11.20 -16.02 -1.47
N ALA A 538 -11.79 -16.94 -2.25
CA ALA A 538 -11.13 -17.59 -3.37
C ALA A 538 -10.98 -16.65 -4.57
N SER A 539 -9.88 -16.81 -5.30
CA SER A 539 -9.58 -16.16 -6.56
C SER A 539 -9.18 -17.23 -7.59
N GLU A 540 -10.07 -17.48 -8.54
CA GLU A 540 -9.97 -18.45 -9.62
C GLU A 540 -9.66 -17.74 -10.95
N GLY A 541 -8.41 -17.85 -11.42
CA GLY A 541 -8.04 -17.39 -12.75
C GLY A 541 -8.83 -18.14 -13.83
N VAL A 542 -9.22 -17.45 -14.91
CA VAL A 542 -10.14 -18.02 -15.94
C VAL A 542 -9.49 -18.18 -17.31
N ASN A 543 -8.30 -17.62 -17.51
CA ASN A 543 -7.62 -17.64 -18.80
C ASN A 543 -6.62 -18.78 -18.92
N LYS A 544 -6.42 -19.32 -20.12
CA LYS A 544 -5.22 -20.13 -20.37
C LYS A 544 -3.97 -19.25 -20.19
N PRO A 545 -2.91 -19.75 -19.52
CA PRO A 545 -1.60 -19.12 -19.52
C PRO A 545 -1.15 -18.71 -20.92
N LEU A 546 -0.40 -17.62 -21.02
CA LEU A 546 0.09 -17.15 -22.32
C LEU A 546 1.07 -18.15 -22.95
N PHE A 547 1.94 -18.77 -22.15
CA PHE A 547 2.90 -19.79 -22.56
C PHE A 547 3.00 -20.93 -21.54
N ASP A 548 3.29 -22.15 -22.01
CA ASP A 548 3.42 -23.35 -21.17
C ASP A 548 4.73 -23.35 -20.34
N SER A 549 5.65 -22.42 -20.60
CA SER A 549 6.90 -22.21 -19.85
C SER A 549 6.71 -21.43 -18.55
N GLN A 550 5.58 -20.75 -18.36
CA GLN A 550 5.27 -20.02 -17.13
C GLN A 550 4.87 -20.99 -16.01
N ARG A 551 5.06 -20.59 -14.75
CA ARG A 551 4.73 -21.40 -13.57
C ARG A 551 3.97 -20.56 -12.55
N SER A 552 3.13 -21.18 -11.73
CA SER A 552 2.49 -20.49 -10.60
C SER A 552 3.51 -20.10 -9.54
N GLU A 553 3.21 -19.07 -8.75
CA GLU A 553 4.08 -18.64 -7.63
C GLU A 553 4.37 -19.82 -6.68
N THR A 554 3.36 -20.62 -6.37
CA THR A 554 3.47 -21.83 -5.53
C THR A 554 4.46 -22.85 -6.12
N ALA A 555 4.38 -23.15 -7.42
CA ALA A 555 5.29 -24.07 -8.10
C ALA A 555 6.74 -23.55 -8.13
N ILE A 556 6.93 -22.24 -8.31
CA ILE A 556 8.25 -21.61 -8.29
C ILE A 556 8.86 -21.70 -6.90
N ILE A 557 8.12 -21.30 -5.86
CA ILE A 557 8.59 -21.30 -4.47
C ILE A 557 8.89 -22.73 -4.01
N ALA A 558 7.99 -23.67 -4.27
CA ALA A 558 8.20 -25.07 -3.96
C ALA A 558 9.38 -25.69 -4.72
N GLY A 559 9.61 -25.29 -5.97
CA GLY A 559 10.77 -25.70 -6.76
C GLY A 559 12.09 -25.22 -6.14
N ILE A 560 12.15 -23.95 -5.74
CA ILE A 560 13.29 -23.37 -5.02
C ILE A 560 13.51 -24.11 -3.69
N ALA A 561 12.45 -24.28 -2.90
CA ALA A 561 12.52 -24.93 -1.60
C ALA A 561 13.00 -26.39 -1.71
N ASN A 562 12.44 -27.17 -2.64
CA ASN A 562 12.85 -28.55 -2.87
C ASN A 562 14.32 -28.66 -3.28
N ALA A 563 14.80 -27.79 -4.17
CA ALA A 563 16.19 -27.78 -4.58
C ALA A 563 17.15 -27.36 -3.45
N THR A 564 16.69 -26.52 -2.53
CA THR A 564 17.52 -25.92 -1.47
C THR A 564 17.58 -26.78 -0.21
N VAL A 565 16.41 -27.17 0.33
CA VAL A 565 16.26 -27.84 1.64
C VAL A 565 15.68 -29.24 1.55
N GLY A 566 15.20 -29.66 0.37
CA GLY A 566 14.63 -30.99 0.15
C GLY A 566 13.31 -31.24 0.89
N ASN A 567 12.75 -32.43 0.70
CA ASN A 567 11.55 -32.89 1.40
C ASN A 567 11.89 -33.43 2.79
N THR A 568 10.95 -33.32 3.72
CA THR A 568 10.98 -33.96 5.04
C THR A 568 9.84 -34.96 5.18
N THR A 569 9.72 -35.62 6.33
CA THR A 569 8.57 -36.48 6.63
C THR A 569 7.25 -35.71 6.73
N THR A 570 7.30 -34.40 6.99
CA THR A 570 6.13 -33.53 7.22
C THR A 570 5.91 -32.52 6.10
N ILE A 571 6.93 -32.28 5.25
CA ILE A 571 6.89 -31.29 4.17
C ILE A 571 7.31 -31.95 2.86
N ASN A 572 6.38 -32.01 1.90
CA ASN A 572 6.64 -32.44 0.53
C ASN A 572 6.34 -31.28 -0.44
N TRP A 573 7.37 -30.58 -0.89
CA TRP A 573 7.21 -29.36 -1.67
C TRP A 573 6.51 -29.59 -3.02
N SER A 574 6.85 -30.67 -3.72
CA SER A 574 6.23 -31.00 -5.01
C SER A 574 4.75 -31.34 -4.88
N GLU A 575 4.37 -31.97 -3.77
CA GLU A 575 2.97 -32.26 -3.47
C GLU A 575 2.18 -30.99 -3.14
N LEU A 576 2.77 -30.07 -2.38
CA LEU A 576 2.17 -28.76 -2.10
C LEU A 576 2.00 -27.92 -3.37
N ALA A 577 2.96 -27.96 -4.30
CA ALA A 577 2.83 -27.32 -5.61
C ALA A 577 1.71 -27.91 -6.47
N GLY A 578 1.44 -29.22 -6.33
CA GLY A 578 0.46 -29.94 -7.13
C GLY A 578 -0.97 -29.96 -6.58
N ASP A 579 -1.17 -29.58 -5.31
CA ASP A 579 -2.48 -29.56 -4.66
C ASP A 579 -2.56 -28.50 -3.56
N TYR A 580 -3.25 -27.40 -3.86
CA TYR A 580 -3.32 -26.25 -2.97
C TYR A 580 -4.25 -26.50 -1.77
N ASN A 581 -5.06 -27.55 -1.79
CA ASN A 581 -5.84 -27.94 -0.61
C ASN A 581 -4.92 -28.31 0.55
N LYS A 582 -3.78 -28.95 0.26
CA LYS A 582 -2.80 -29.37 1.28
C LYS A 582 -2.09 -28.18 1.91
N ILE A 583 -1.80 -27.14 1.12
CA ILE A 583 -1.30 -25.86 1.66
C ILE A 583 -2.31 -25.30 2.66
N ARG A 584 -3.59 -25.28 2.29
CA ARG A 584 -4.67 -24.79 3.16
C ARG A 584 -4.90 -25.65 4.39
N ASP A 585 -4.68 -26.96 4.32
CA ASP A 585 -4.71 -27.85 5.49
C ASP A 585 -3.58 -27.51 6.47
N HIS A 586 -2.37 -27.23 5.98
CA HIS A 586 -1.27 -26.77 6.83
C HIS A 586 -1.50 -25.38 7.43
N ILE A 587 -2.13 -24.48 6.68
CA ILE A 587 -2.56 -23.17 7.20
C ILE A 587 -3.55 -23.38 8.34
N ALA A 588 -4.59 -24.21 8.14
CA ALA A 588 -5.58 -24.52 9.16
C ALA A 588 -4.95 -25.12 10.43
N ALA A 589 -3.91 -25.95 10.29
CA ALA A 589 -3.22 -26.56 11.41
C ALA A 589 -2.32 -25.59 12.21
N THR A 590 -1.86 -24.49 11.59
CA THR A 590 -0.85 -23.61 12.21
C THR A 590 -1.36 -22.22 12.55
N ILE A 591 -2.44 -21.74 11.91
CA ILE A 591 -2.96 -20.38 12.03
C ILE A 591 -4.42 -20.40 12.54
N PRO A 592 -4.70 -19.82 13.73
CA PRO A 592 -6.06 -19.76 14.27
C PRO A 592 -7.06 -19.04 13.35
N GLY A 593 -8.30 -19.52 13.32
CA GLY A 593 -9.40 -18.97 12.52
C GLY A 593 -9.58 -19.63 11.13
N PHE A 594 -8.60 -20.44 10.71
CA PHE A 594 -8.61 -21.17 9.45
C PHE A 594 -9.10 -22.63 9.57
N ASP A 595 -9.73 -23.01 10.68
CA ASP A 595 -10.34 -24.34 10.82
C ASP A 595 -11.27 -24.65 9.63
N ASP A 596 -11.22 -25.88 9.08
CA ASP A 596 -11.97 -26.28 7.87
C ASP A 596 -11.76 -25.33 6.66
N PHE A 597 -10.55 -24.76 6.49
CA PHE A 597 -10.26 -23.76 5.46
C PHE A 597 -10.78 -24.16 4.07
N ASN A 598 -10.49 -25.39 3.64
CA ASN A 598 -10.93 -25.89 2.34
C ASN A 598 -12.45 -25.78 2.12
N LYS A 599 -13.25 -26.18 3.12
CA LYS A 599 -14.72 -26.08 3.07
C LYS A 599 -15.20 -24.63 3.11
N LYS A 600 -14.58 -23.79 3.95
CA LYS A 600 -14.95 -22.37 4.06
C LYS A 600 -14.74 -21.62 2.73
N CYS A 601 -13.77 -22.03 1.91
CA CYS A 601 -13.55 -21.46 0.57
C CYS A 601 -14.68 -21.78 -0.43
N GLU A 602 -15.50 -22.80 -0.19
CA GLU A 602 -16.63 -23.15 -1.07
C GLU A 602 -17.81 -22.17 -0.92
N HIS A 603 -17.84 -21.41 0.17
CA HIS A 603 -18.86 -20.39 0.38
C HIS A 603 -18.70 -19.23 -0.61
N ALA A 604 -19.80 -18.81 -1.22
CA ALA A 604 -19.82 -17.66 -2.11
C ALA A 604 -19.39 -16.39 -1.35
N GLY A 605 -18.33 -15.74 -1.81
CA GLY A 605 -17.75 -14.56 -1.14
C GLY A 605 -16.81 -14.89 0.03
N GLY A 606 -16.53 -16.18 0.28
CA GLY A 606 -15.57 -16.62 1.28
C GLY A 606 -16.09 -16.54 2.72
N PHE A 607 -15.21 -16.24 3.67
CA PHE A 607 -15.53 -16.21 5.10
C PHE A 607 -14.84 -15.05 5.82
N TYR A 608 -15.48 -14.58 6.89
CA TYR A 608 -14.93 -13.56 7.78
C TYR A 608 -14.01 -14.20 8.81
N LEU A 609 -12.77 -13.73 8.93
CA LEU A 609 -11.78 -14.28 9.86
C LEU A 609 -12.05 -13.88 11.33
N GLY A 610 -12.90 -12.88 11.57
CA GLY A 610 -13.13 -12.33 12.90
C GLY A 610 -12.30 -11.08 13.18
N ASN A 611 -12.73 -10.29 14.18
CA ASN A 611 -11.92 -9.24 14.75
C ASN A 611 -12.21 -9.13 16.25
N ALA A 612 -11.23 -9.48 17.08
CA ALA A 612 -11.38 -9.49 18.53
C ALA A 612 -11.74 -8.11 19.10
N ALA A 613 -11.17 -7.02 18.57
CA ALA A 613 -11.47 -5.66 19.03
C ALA A 613 -12.89 -5.22 18.62
N ALA A 614 -13.41 -5.69 17.48
CA ALA A 614 -14.81 -5.50 17.10
C ALA A 614 -15.77 -6.33 17.98
N GLU A 615 -15.27 -7.33 18.71
CA GLU A 615 -16.02 -8.09 19.72
C GLU A 615 -15.71 -7.58 21.15
N LEU A 616 -15.04 -6.43 21.29
CA LEU A 616 -14.62 -5.84 22.56
C LEU A 616 -13.69 -6.74 23.39
N ARG A 617 -12.91 -7.59 22.71
CA ARG A 617 -11.85 -8.42 23.28
C ARG A 617 -10.49 -7.84 22.90
N PHE A 618 -9.75 -7.37 23.90
CA PHE A 618 -8.48 -6.68 23.68
C PHE A 618 -7.29 -7.55 24.10
N ALA A 619 -6.38 -7.83 23.16
CA ALA A 619 -5.15 -8.58 23.42
C ALA A 619 -3.99 -7.67 23.86
N THR A 620 -4.29 -6.68 24.69
CA THR A 620 -3.35 -5.71 25.27
C THR A 620 -2.85 -6.19 26.64
N PRO A 621 -1.82 -5.54 27.22
CA PRO A 621 -1.36 -5.85 28.58
C PRO A 621 -2.47 -5.74 29.63
N SER A 622 -3.29 -4.68 29.58
CA SER A 622 -4.41 -4.48 30.52
C SER A 622 -5.65 -5.33 30.23
N LYS A 623 -5.69 -6.04 29.09
CA LYS A 623 -6.89 -6.70 28.53
C LYS A 623 -8.04 -5.73 28.21
N LYS A 624 -7.73 -4.43 28.15
CA LYS A 624 -8.62 -3.32 27.76
C LYS A 624 -8.01 -2.51 26.61
N ALA A 625 -8.81 -1.72 25.91
CA ALA A 625 -8.27 -0.78 24.94
C ALA A 625 -7.41 0.29 25.64
N GLU A 626 -6.21 0.54 25.13
CA GLU A 626 -5.20 1.43 25.72
C GLU A 626 -5.26 2.81 25.07
N PHE A 627 -5.59 3.83 25.87
CA PHE A 627 -5.40 5.22 25.47
C PHE A 627 -3.92 5.56 25.33
N SER A 628 -3.62 6.50 24.44
CA SER A 628 -2.29 7.08 24.28
C SER A 628 -2.27 8.50 24.82
N HIS A 629 -1.37 8.82 25.74
CA HIS A 629 -1.15 10.18 26.23
C HIS A 629 0.12 10.81 25.62
N ALA A 630 0.48 10.40 24.40
CA ALA A 630 1.62 10.98 23.71
C ALA A 630 1.40 12.49 23.50
N PRO A 631 2.39 13.35 23.80
CA PRO A 631 2.29 14.76 23.52
C PRO A 631 2.32 14.99 22.01
N LEU A 632 1.85 16.18 21.57
CA LEU A 632 2.10 16.59 20.18
C LEU A 632 3.62 16.62 19.94
N PRO A 633 4.08 16.20 18.75
CA PRO A 633 5.50 16.20 18.45
C PRO A 633 6.03 17.62 18.44
N LYS A 634 7.32 17.80 18.74
CA LYS A 634 7.96 19.13 18.71
C LYS A 634 7.90 19.78 17.32
N THR A 635 7.98 18.97 16.27
CA THR A 635 7.81 19.37 14.86
C THR A 635 7.00 18.34 14.10
N ARG A 636 6.44 18.74 12.95
CA ARG A 636 5.62 17.85 12.10
C ARG A 636 6.42 16.90 11.23
N PHE A 637 7.69 17.21 11.01
CA PHE A 637 8.60 16.50 10.13
C PHE A 637 9.89 16.14 10.89
N PRO A 638 10.70 15.20 10.36
CA PRO A 638 11.97 14.85 10.99
C PRO A 638 12.85 16.09 11.17
N GLN A 639 13.27 16.38 12.40
CA GLN A 639 14.11 17.55 12.70
C GLN A 639 15.50 17.37 12.13
N ILE A 640 16.01 18.47 11.58
CA ILE A 640 17.41 18.62 11.18
C ILE A 640 17.90 19.86 11.91
N GLU A 641 18.70 19.66 12.96
CA GLU A 641 19.15 20.76 13.80
C GLU A 641 19.92 21.79 12.97
N GLY A 642 19.56 23.07 13.12
CA GLY A 642 20.24 24.19 12.49
C GLY A 642 20.01 24.37 10.97
N ALA A 643 19.19 23.53 10.33
CA ALA A 643 18.88 23.65 8.91
C ALA A 643 17.58 24.44 8.67
N ASP A 644 17.63 25.40 7.74
CA ASP A 644 16.43 26.04 7.22
C ASP A 644 15.71 25.08 6.26
N VAL A 645 14.52 24.63 6.64
CA VAL A 645 13.69 23.71 5.86
C VAL A 645 12.44 24.48 5.41
N PRO A 646 12.47 25.12 4.23
CA PRO A 646 11.37 25.98 3.79
C PRO A 646 10.14 25.18 3.39
N PHE A 647 10.29 23.93 2.94
CA PHE A 647 9.20 23.13 2.41
C PHE A 647 9.20 21.68 2.88
N THR A 648 8.01 21.11 2.99
CA THR A 648 7.77 19.67 3.20
C THR A 648 7.11 19.08 1.96
N LEU A 649 7.77 18.11 1.33
CA LEU A 649 7.28 17.40 0.16
C LEU A 649 6.57 16.10 0.56
N GLN A 650 5.41 15.86 -0.04
CA GLN A 650 4.78 14.55 -0.09
C GLN A 650 4.87 13.94 -1.48
N THR A 651 5.12 12.64 -1.56
CA THR A 651 4.99 11.89 -2.82
C THR A 651 3.57 11.36 -2.95
N LEU A 652 3.01 11.25 -4.15
CA LEU A 652 1.67 10.73 -4.37
C LEU A 652 1.54 9.95 -5.68
N ARG A 653 0.45 9.19 -5.83
CA ARG A 653 0.15 8.44 -7.06
C ARG A 653 -0.64 9.31 -8.03
N SER A 654 -0.34 9.17 -9.32
CA SER A 654 -1.18 9.72 -10.37
C SER A 654 -2.43 8.85 -10.58
N HIS A 655 -3.40 9.37 -11.33
CA HIS A 655 -4.61 8.64 -11.67
C HIS A 655 -4.38 7.40 -12.57
N ASP A 656 -3.52 7.50 -13.60
CA ASP A 656 -3.19 6.38 -14.49
C ASP A 656 -2.00 5.55 -13.97
N GLN A 657 -2.02 5.25 -12.68
CA GLN A 657 -0.96 4.52 -12.00
C GLN A 657 -1.54 3.63 -10.90
N TYR A 658 -0.92 2.46 -10.71
CA TYR A 658 -1.13 1.64 -9.54
C TYR A 658 0.21 1.20 -8.94
N ASN A 659 0.52 1.74 -7.77
CA ASN A 659 1.85 1.60 -7.16
C ASN A 659 2.95 2.00 -8.17
N THR A 660 3.98 1.19 -8.41
CA THR A 660 5.04 1.47 -9.40
C THR A 660 4.62 1.20 -10.85
N THR A 661 3.45 0.58 -11.05
CA THR A 661 2.95 0.30 -12.40
C THR A 661 2.29 1.54 -12.96
N ILE A 662 2.90 2.11 -14.00
CA ILE A 662 2.39 3.28 -14.72
C ILE A 662 1.58 2.77 -15.91
N TYR A 663 0.26 2.97 -15.88
CA TYR A 663 -0.60 2.63 -17.02
C TYR A 663 -0.59 3.71 -18.10
N GLY A 664 -0.33 4.96 -17.70
CA GLY A 664 -0.24 6.10 -18.59
C GLY A 664 0.37 7.32 -17.90
N LEU A 665 0.68 8.35 -18.70
CA LEU A 665 1.33 9.58 -18.24
C LEU A 665 0.33 10.69 -17.88
N ASP A 666 -0.95 10.34 -17.70
CA ASP A 666 -2.01 11.29 -17.39
C ASP A 666 -2.41 11.21 -15.90
N ASP A 667 -2.59 12.36 -15.28
CA ASP A 667 -3.41 12.54 -14.08
C ASP A 667 -4.55 13.50 -14.42
N ARG A 668 -5.62 12.91 -14.96
CA ARG A 668 -6.81 13.66 -15.36
C ARG A 668 -7.39 14.48 -14.20
N TYR A 669 -7.42 13.95 -12.99
CA TYR A 669 -8.07 14.63 -11.86
C TYR A 669 -7.27 15.84 -11.37
N ARG A 670 -5.94 15.82 -11.52
CA ARG A 670 -5.07 16.97 -11.21
C ARG A 670 -4.72 17.83 -12.44
N GLY A 671 -5.26 17.47 -13.61
CA GLY A 671 -5.09 18.24 -14.84
C GLY A 671 -3.71 18.10 -15.49
N VAL A 672 -2.99 17.01 -15.20
CA VAL A 672 -1.67 16.72 -15.80
C VAL A 672 -1.85 15.71 -16.92
N TYR A 673 -1.27 15.99 -18.09
CA TYR A 673 -1.35 15.07 -19.23
C TYR A 673 0.01 14.91 -19.89
N GLY A 674 0.31 13.68 -20.30
CA GLY A 674 1.51 13.33 -21.05
C GLY A 674 2.85 13.61 -20.37
N GLN A 675 2.90 13.77 -19.04
CA GLN A 675 4.12 14.07 -18.27
C GLN A 675 3.93 13.72 -16.78
N ARG A 676 5.03 13.50 -16.05
CA ARG A 676 4.99 13.16 -14.62
C ARG A 676 5.97 14.00 -13.76
N GLU A 677 6.88 14.72 -14.37
CA GLU A 677 7.84 15.62 -13.73
C GLU A 677 7.15 16.94 -13.39
N VAL A 678 6.24 16.90 -12.40
CA VAL A 678 5.48 18.06 -11.93
C VAL A 678 5.61 18.23 -10.43
N LEU A 679 5.66 19.48 -9.98
CA LEU A 679 5.66 19.86 -8.57
C LEU A 679 4.44 20.75 -8.31
N PHE A 680 3.49 20.24 -7.53
CA PHE A 680 2.34 21.00 -7.06
C PHE A 680 2.73 21.88 -5.89
N MET A 681 2.44 23.18 -5.99
CA MET A 681 2.85 24.18 -5.02
C MET A 681 1.79 25.27 -4.86
N ASN A 682 1.70 25.86 -3.67
CA ASN A 682 0.81 26.98 -3.40
C ASN A 682 1.24 28.22 -4.20
N GLU A 683 0.28 28.94 -4.78
CA GLU A 683 0.54 30.12 -5.62
C GLU A 683 1.24 31.25 -4.87
N GLU A 684 0.93 31.47 -3.58
CA GLU A 684 1.60 32.48 -2.77
C GLU A 684 3.06 32.11 -2.50
N ASP A 685 3.36 30.83 -2.27
CA ASP A 685 4.74 30.39 -2.06
C ASP A 685 5.56 30.48 -3.36
N ILE A 686 4.95 30.19 -4.52
CA ILE A 686 5.57 30.41 -5.84
C ILE A 686 5.94 31.89 -6.00
N ALA A 687 5.00 32.80 -5.71
CA ALA A 687 5.23 34.24 -5.80
C ALA A 687 6.29 34.73 -4.80
N GLN A 688 6.30 34.19 -3.58
CA GLN A 688 7.28 34.53 -2.55
C GLN A 688 8.72 34.13 -2.93
N LEU A 689 8.88 33.04 -3.69
CA LEU A 689 10.18 32.64 -4.25
C LEU A 689 10.56 33.44 -5.51
N GLY A 690 9.67 34.27 -6.05
CA GLY A 690 9.87 34.98 -7.32
C GLY A 690 9.79 34.08 -8.56
N TYR A 691 9.17 32.90 -8.44
CA TYR A 691 9.01 31.93 -9.53
C TYR A 691 7.68 32.15 -10.28
N GLN A 692 7.52 31.47 -11.41
CA GLN A 692 6.32 31.49 -12.22
C GLN A 692 5.77 30.09 -12.48
N ALA A 693 4.46 30.01 -12.74
CA ALA A 693 3.81 28.77 -13.15
C ALA A 693 4.44 28.26 -14.46
N GLY A 694 4.84 26.98 -14.48
CA GLY A 694 5.49 26.36 -15.63
C GLY A 694 7.02 26.41 -15.62
N ASP A 695 7.64 27.16 -14.70
CA ASP A 695 9.08 27.11 -14.50
C ASP A 695 9.54 25.68 -14.17
N LEU A 696 10.75 25.36 -14.60
CA LEU A 696 11.41 24.11 -14.24
C LEU A 696 12.22 24.33 -12.97
N VAL A 697 12.02 23.47 -11.99
CA VAL A 697 12.74 23.50 -10.72
C VAL A 697 13.46 22.20 -10.44
N ASP A 698 14.54 22.35 -9.70
CA ASP A 698 15.20 21.26 -9.02
C ASP A 698 14.71 21.18 -7.58
N ILE A 699 14.59 19.96 -7.09
CA ILE A 699 14.17 19.66 -5.72
C ILE A 699 15.34 18.96 -5.04
N GLU A 700 15.80 19.51 -3.93
CA GLU A 700 16.89 18.94 -3.15
C GLU A 700 16.43 18.65 -1.73
N THR A 701 16.69 17.44 -1.26
CA THR A 701 16.41 17.05 0.13
C THR A 701 17.40 17.72 1.06
N VAL A 702 16.88 18.32 2.14
CA VAL A 702 17.69 18.76 3.26
C VAL A 702 17.81 17.58 4.21
N TRP A 703 19.01 17.05 4.44
CA TRP A 703 19.24 15.93 5.38
C TRP A 703 20.65 15.97 5.97
N HIS A 704 20.86 15.31 7.11
CA HIS A 704 22.08 15.44 7.93
C HIS A 704 23.15 14.35 7.66
N ASP A 705 22.92 13.42 6.74
CA ASP A 705 23.82 12.28 6.48
C ASP A 705 24.95 12.57 5.48
N GLY A 706 25.06 13.81 4.99
CA GLY A 706 26.07 14.22 4.01
C GLY A 706 25.82 13.72 2.59
N ILE A 707 24.67 13.08 2.31
CA ILE A 707 24.34 12.55 0.98
C ILE A 707 23.44 13.54 0.25
N LYS A 708 23.94 14.05 -0.88
CA LYS A 708 23.18 14.95 -1.75
C LYS A 708 22.10 14.16 -2.51
N ARG A 709 20.84 14.51 -2.27
CA ARG A 709 19.67 13.96 -2.97
C ARG A 709 18.98 15.07 -3.75
N LYS A 710 18.99 14.96 -5.08
CA LYS A 710 18.46 15.99 -5.96
C LYS A 710 17.79 15.35 -7.17
N VAL A 711 16.61 15.86 -7.53
CA VAL A 711 15.96 15.62 -8.82
C VAL A 711 15.77 16.95 -9.54
N SER A 712 15.72 16.92 -10.87
CA SER A 712 15.81 18.13 -11.71
C SER A 712 14.74 18.20 -12.77
N GLY A 713 14.39 19.42 -13.19
CA GLY A 713 13.49 19.67 -14.32
C GLY A 713 12.01 19.43 -14.04
N PHE A 714 11.56 19.56 -12.80
CA PHE A 714 10.15 19.41 -12.44
C PHE A 714 9.39 20.69 -12.77
N LYS A 715 8.28 20.56 -13.50
CA LYS A 715 7.43 21.71 -13.87
C LYS A 715 6.60 22.17 -12.66
N LEU A 716 6.71 23.44 -12.29
CA LEU A 716 5.86 24.05 -11.28
C LEU A 716 4.41 24.15 -11.74
N VAL A 717 3.50 23.60 -10.93
CA VAL A 717 2.05 23.64 -11.17
C VAL A 717 1.38 24.28 -9.94
N PRO A 718 0.81 25.49 -10.06
CA PRO A 718 0.02 26.09 -9.00
C PRO A 718 -1.12 25.16 -8.59
N TYR A 719 -1.29 24.95 -7.28
CA TYR A 719 -2.31 24.05 -6.75
C TYR A 719 -2.83 24.53 -5.39
N ALA A 720 -4.09 24.22 -5.09
CA ALA A 720 -4.69 24.46 -3.78
C ALA A 720 -4.13 23.45 -2.76
N ILE A 721 -2.98 23.78 -2.19
CA ILE A 721 -2.27 23.02 -1.14
C ILE A 721 -1.88 24.02 -0.03
N PRO A 722 -1.87 23.60 1.27
CA PRO A 722 -1.43 24.50 2.33
C PRO A 722 -0.01 25.00 2.12
N ARG A 723 0.24 26.27 2.47
CA ARG A 723 1.57 26.89 2.35
C ARG A 723 2.65 26.12 3.09
N GLY A 724 3.85 26.11 2.52
CA GLY A 724 5.00 25.34 2.98
C GLY A 724 4.96 23.85 2.64
N ASN A 725 3.87 23.35 2.02
CA ASN A 725 3.77 21.97 1.57
C ASN A 725 3.87 21.87 0.05
N LEU A 726 4.46 20.78 -0.41
CA LEU A 726 4.63 20.45 -1.82
C LEU A 726 4.11 19.05 -2.10
N ALA A 727 3.70 18.76 -3.34
CA ALA A 727 3.38 17.41 -3.77
C ALA A 727 3.94 17.06 -5.15
N ALA A 728 4.41 15.84 -5.33
CA ALA A 728 4.93 15.34 -6.61
C ALA A 728 4.65 13.84 -6.77
N TYR A 729 4.78 13.34 -8.01
CA TYR A 729 4.51 11.92 -8.25
C TYR A 729 5.61 11.01 -7.71
N TYR A 730 5.15 9.85 -7.28
CA TYR A 730 5.93 8.64 -7.03
C TYR A 730 5.91 7.78 -8.31
N PRO A 731 7.00 7.08 -8.69
CA PRO A 731 8.28 6.99 -7.98
C PRO A 731 9.28 8.10 -8.33
N GLU A 732 8.90 9.10 -9.14
CA GLU A 732 9.82 10.13 -9.67
C GLU A 732 10.58 10.89 -8.57
N THR A 733 9.99 11.01 -7.38
CA THR A 733 10.57 11.69 -6.22
C THR A 733 11.08 10.75 -5.11
N ASN A 734 11.07 9.43 -5.32
CA ASN A 734 11.71 8.50 -4.39
C ASN A 734 13.21 8.72 -4.16
N PRO A 735 14.01 9.19 -5.15
CA PRO A 735 15.40 9.57 -4.91
C PRO A 735 15.58 10.64 -3.82
N LEU A 736 14.54 11.41 -3.50
CA LEU A 736 14.58 12.44 -2.47
C LEU A 736 14.34 11.90 -1.06
N VAL A 737 13.73 10.73 -0.89
CA VAL A 737 13.36 10.22 0.44
C VAL A 737 14.61 9.60 1.08
N PRO A 738 15.19 10.16 2.16
CA PRO A 738 16.34 9.56 2.79
C PRO A 738 15.99 8.17 3.34
N MET A 739 16.86 7.18 3.11
CA MET A 739 16.64 5.80 3.55
C MET A 739 16.40 5.69 5.06
N ASP A 740 17.15 6.46 5.87
CA ASP A 740 17.05 6.46 7.34
C ASP A 740 15.92 7.36 7.87
N SER A 741 15.20 8.08 6.99
CA SER A 741 14.04 8.87 7.38
C SER A 741 12.82 7.97 7.51
N VAL A 742 12.64 7.39 8.70
CA VAL A 742 11.58 6.42 9.01
C VAL A 742 10.67 6.87 10.15
N GLY A 743 9.47 6.28 10.20
CA GLY A 743 8.50 6.39 11.28
C GLY A 743 9.00 5.78 12.58
N ASP A 744 8.86 6.54 13.67
CA ASP A 744 9.31 6.12 15.00
C ASP A 744 8.55 4.86 15.43
N GLY A 745 9.29 3.77 15.66
CA GLY A 745 8.74 2.46 16.06
C GLY A 745 8.14 1.62 14.92
N THR A 746 8.16 2.09 13.67
CA THR A 746 7.54 1.36 12.54
C THR A 746 8.51 1.04 11.41
N GLY A 747 9.61 1.78 11.25
CA GLY A 747 10.53 1.61 10.11
C GLY A 747 9.94 2.04 8.77
N THR A 748 8.75 2.67 8.76
CA THR A 748 8.09 3.12 7.53
C THR A 748 8.75 4.39 6.98
N PRO A 749 9.18 4.43 5.71
CA PRO A 749 9.76 5.63 5.13
C PRO A 749 8.81 6.82 5.19
N THR A 750 9.34 8.00 5.51
CA THR A 750 8.55 9.23 5.65
C THR A 750 8.25 9.90 4.30
N SER A 751 7.75 9.14 3.33
CA SER A 751 7.52 9.59 1.95
C SER A 751 6.46 10.70 1.82
N LYS A 752 5.75 11.05 2.90
CA LYS A 752 4.78 12.16 2.94
C LYS A 752 5.29 13.38 3.72
N SER A 753 6.53 13.35 4.20
CA SER A 753 7.14 14.47 4.93
C SER A 753 8.64 14.56 4.67
N VAL A 754 9.01 14.76 3.41
CA VAL A 754 10.41 14.93 2.99
C VAL A 754 10.79 16.41 3.11
N PRO A 755 11.76 16.79 3.95
CA PRO A 755 12.25 18.17 4.04
C PRO A 755 13.04 18.54 2.77
N VAL A 756 12.63 19.60 2.06
CA VAL A 756 13.24 19.97 0.78
C VAL A 756 13.44 21.49 0.64
N ARG A 757 14.35 21.84 -0.28
CA ARG A 757 14.54 23.19 -0.82
C ARG A 757 14.41 23.16 -2.34
N LEU A 758 14.09 24.30 -2.93
CA LEU A 758 13.88 24.46 -4.37
C LEU A 758 14.92 25.41 -4.96
N SER A 759 15.29 25.17 -6.22
CA SER A 759 16.02 26.11 -7.07
C SER A 759 15.51 26.03 -8.50
N LEU A 760 15.62 27.09 -9.29
CA LEU A 760 15.35 27.01 -10.73
C LEU A 760 16.34 26.05 -11.40
N THR A 761 15.88 25.28 -12.38
CA THR A 761 16.72 24.39 -13.17
C THR A 761 17.58 25.20 -14.13
N GLU A 762 18.89 24.97 -14.13
CA GLU A 762 19.80 25.56 -15.11
C GLU A 762 19.62 24.87 -16.47
N LEU A 763 19.21 25.62 -17.51
CA LEU A 763 18.89 25.06 -18.83
C LEU A 763 20.14 24.73 -19.67
N ASN A 764 21.30 25.31 -19.35
CA ASN A 764 22.54 25.02 -20.05
C ASN A 764 23.10 23.65 -19.60
N GLY A 765 23.00 22.63 -20.45
CA GLY A 765 23.46 21.27 -20.14
C GLY A 765 22.42 20.38 -19.47
N PHE A 766 21.14 20.75 -19.49
CA PHE A 766 20.05 19.89 -19.04
C PHE A 766 19.88 18.69 -19.98
N GLU A 767 20.50 17.57 -19.65
CA GLU A 767 20.07 16.26 -20.11
C GLU A 767 19.15 15.66 -19.04
N PRO A 768 17.92 15.26 -19.38
CA PRO A 768 17.06 14.58 -18.42
C PRO A 768 17.77 13.31 -17.92
N GLN A 769 17.84 13.13 -16.59
CA GLN A 769 18.58 12.02 -15.97
C GLN A 769 18.11 10.63 -16.43
N ARG A 770 16.86 10.52 -16.94
CA ARG A 770 16.26 9.33 -17.54
C ARG A 770 15.23 9.74 -18.59
N ILE A 771 14.97 8.87 -19.57
CA ILE A 771 13.80 9.01 -20.46
C ILE A 771 12.56 8.67 -19.64
N VAL A 772 11.51 9.50 -19.74
CA VAL A 772 10.22 9.35 -19.07
C VAL A 772 9.18 8.81 -20.05
#